data_AF-A0A4Z2ITI7-F1
#
_entry.id   AF-A0A4Z2ITI7-F1
#
_cell.length_a   1.000
_cell.length_b   1.000
_cell.length_c   1.000
_cell.angle_alpha   90.00
_cell.angle_beta   90.00
_cell.angle_gamma   90.00
#
_symmetry.space_group_name_H-M   'P 1'
#
loop_
_entity.id
_entity.type
_entity.pdbx_description
1 polymer ?
#
loop_
_entity_poly.entity_id
_entity_poly.type
_entity_poly.pdbx_seq_one_letter_code
_entity_poly.pdbx_strand_id
1 'polypeptide(L)'
;MSALLLQHRTGLCRKYSAGLLWTLSRQNSRVSTKHALFRGDHVRKMLCSKPERPLTGPPQALMESLLHRPLGPGMVGMSKELIRNNLLRNPVGLVNLLGSINFFSTSQSKQEKDKSSGPKGKIPEENEEEKKRREQDDQMYRERLRTLFIIALIMSLLNSINTSGGNISWNDFVNEMLAKGEVSRIQVVPESDIVEIYLHPGAVIFGRPRLALMYRMQVANIDKFEEKLRAAEEELLIDAKDRIQVSYKRTGFFGNAVYALGMAAIGVAILWYIFRLAGLGGKEGGFSAFNQLKMAKFTIVDGKSGKGVSFKDVAGLHEAKVEIKEFVDYLKNPERYLQLGAKVPKGSLLLGPPGCGKTLLAKAVATEAQVPFLAMAGSEFVEVIGGLGAARVRSLFKEARSRAPCIVYIDEIDAVGKKRSTNMSGFSNTEEEQTLNQLLVEMDGMGTTDHVIVLASTNRADILDNALVRPGRLDRHIFIDLPTLPERKEIFEHHLKILKLTQPANFYSQRLAELSPGFSGADIANICNEAALHAAREGHKSIDTSDFEYAVERLLAGSVKKSKILSKEEQRVVAFHESGHVLVGWLLEHTEAVLKVSIAPRTNASLGFTQILPRNQFLFTKEQLFERMCMALGGRAAEAITFNKVTTGAQDDLRKVTRVAYSMVKQYGMCDSVGQVSFPDTEPSGGVGRRPFSQGLQQQMDHEAKLLIARAYRHTEKLLLDNRDKLIQMANALLEREVVNYDDIEALLGPPLYGPKKLILPQSWLEAERDKQDTGEDKPPPPARKHGEEDGDPQLV
;
A
#
# COMPACT_ATOMS: atom_id res chain seq x y z
N MET A 1 42.29 26.66 -37.13
CA MET A 1 43.71 26.54 -37.52
C MET A 1 44.29 25.44 -36.65
N SER A 2 44.84 24.33 -37.14
CA SER A 2 45.07 23.87 -38.52
C SER A 2 44.63 22.40 -38.62
N ALA A 3 43.97 21.88 -39.65
CA ALA A 3 44.14 21.98 -41.11
C ALA A 3 45.24 21.04 -41.68
N LEU A 4 44.81 20.20 -42.63
CA LEU A 4 45.58 19.40 -43.62
C LEU A 4 46.43 18.19 -43.13
N LEU A 5 45.83 17.01 -43.28
CA LEU A 5 46.37 15.95 -44.14
C LEU A 5 45.21 15.38 -44.99
N LEU A 6 45.45 15.11 -46.28
CA LEU A 6 44.38 14.91 -47.27
C LEU A 6 44.89 14.11 -48.49
N GLN A 7 43.98 13.48 -49.24
CA GLN A 7 44.19 12.75 -50.51
C GLN A 7 44.92 11.40 -50.36
N HIS A 8 44.67 10.35 -51.16
CA HIS A 8 43.85 10.14 -52.38
C HIS A 8 43.00 8.83 -52.22
N ARG A 9 42.02 8.43 -53.06
CA ARG A 9 41.67 8.78 -54.45
C ARG A 9 40.16 8.54 -54.76
N THR A 10 39.69 9.18 -55.83
CA THR A 10 38.44 8.98 -56.61
C THR A 10 38.01 7.52 -56.85
N GLY A 11 36.75 7.12 -57.11
CA GLY A 11 35.46 7.84 -57.26
C GLY A 11 34.87 7.83 -58.70
N LEU A 12 33.72 7.18 -58.96
CA LEU A 12 32.83 7.42 -60.13
C LEU A 12 31.40 6.78 -60.02
N CYS A 13 30.50 7.12 -60.94
CA CYS A 13 29.02 7.02 -60.86
C CYS A 13 28.34 5.69 -61.26
N ARG A 14 27.15 5.41 -60.67
CA ARG A 14 25.86 4.98 -61.29
C ARG A 14 24.78 4.93 -60.18
N LYS A 15 23.63 5.61 -60.23
CA LYS A 15 22.41 5.52 -61.09
C LYS A 15 21.55 4.24 -60.89
N TYR A 16 20.24 4.48 -60.68
CA TYR A 16 19.09 3.56 -60.61
C TYR A 16 18.89 2.65 -59.38
N SER A 17 17.76 2.88 -58.69
CA SER A 17 16.78 1.84 -58.37
C SER A 17 15.39 2.46 -58.20
N ALA A 18 14.47 2.17 -59.12
CA ALA A 18 13.03 2.35 -58.89
C ALA A 18 12.47 1.10 -58.21
N GLY A 19 11.31 1.20 -57.54
CA GLY A 19 10.79 0.10 -56.74
C GLY A 19 10.13 -1.03 -57.54
N LEU A 20 9.99 -2.20 -56.90
CA LEU A 20 8.98 -3.21 -57.24
C LEU A 20 8.69 -4.08 -56.01
N LEU A 21 7.44 -4.17 -55.57
CA LEU A 21 6.95 -5.26 -54.70
C LEU A 21 5.41 -5.39 -54.76
N TRP A 22 4.94 -5.73 -55.95
CA TRP A 22 3.67 -6.44 -56.20
C TRP A 22 3.92 -7.95 -55.95
N THR A 23 2.97 -8.81 -55.51
CA THR A 23 1.55 -8.64 -55.15
C THR A 23 0.98 -9.87 -54.42
N LEU A 24 -0.25 -9.72 -53.88
CA LEU A 24 -1.33 -10.74 -53.80
C LEU A 24 -1.15 -12.00 -52.93
N SER A 25 -2.10 -12.18 -52.00
CA SER A 25 -3.09 -13.26 -52.19
C SER A 25 -4.44 -12.97 -51.50
N ARG A 26 -5.52 -13.32 -52.21
CA ARG A 26 -6.96 -13.39 -51.81
C ARG A 26 -7.73 -12.09 -51.52
N GLN A 27 -9.03 -12.19 -51.79
CA GLN A 27 -9.97 -11.09 -52.06
C GLN A 27 -11.19 -11.14 -51.13
N ASN A 28 -11.92 -10.02 -51.06
CA ASN A 28 -13.31 -9.98 -50.62
C ASN A 28 -14.24 -10.77 -51.55
N SER A 29 -15.34 -11.29 -51.00
CA SER A 29 -16.65 -11.25 -51.67
C SER A 29 -17.77 -11.00 -50.65
N ARG A 30 -18.71 -10.11 -51.00
CA ARG A 30 -19.91 -9.81 -50.21
C ARG A 30 -21.08 -10.66 -50.73
N VAL A 31 -22.06 -10.94 -49.89
CA VAL A 31 -23.45 -11.24 -50.30
C VAL A 31 -24.41 -10.42 -49.42
N SER A 32 -25.52 -9.92 -49.99
CA SER A 32 -26.45 -9.05 -49.29
C SER A 32 -27.92 -9.26 -49.70
N THR A 33 -28.76 -9.60 -48.71
CA THR A 33 -30.18 -9.17 -48.52
C THR A 33 -31.31 -9.53 -49.51
N LYS A 34 -32.54 -9.64 -48.94
CA LYS A 34 -33.89 -9.74 -49.56
C LYS A 34 -34.25 -11.15 -50.10
N HIS A 35 -35.50 -11.63 -50.17
CA HIS A 35 -36.91 -11.15 -49.96
C HIS A 35 -37.75 -12.30 -49.29
N ALA A 36 -39.03 -12.21 -48.88
CA ALA A 36 -39.95 -11.19 -48.31
C ALA A 36 -41.37 -11.82 -48.08
N LEU A 37 -42.41 -10.99 -47.84
CA LEU A 37 -43.89 -11.22 -48.01
C LEU A 37 -44.78 -11.76 -46.85
N PHE A 38 -46.07 -11.35 -46.95
CA PHE A 38 -47.30 -11.62 -46.16
C PHE A 38 -47.29 -11.33 -44.62
N ARG A 39 -48.16 -10.51 -43.99
CA ARG A 39 -49.44 -9.78 -44.25
C ARG A 39 -50.72 -10.47 -43.72
N GLY A 40 -51.39 -9.79 -42.77
CA GLY A 40 -52.74 -10.09 -42.25
C GLY A 40 -52.75 -10.81 -40.88
N ASP A 41 -53.75 -10.62 -40.01
CA ASP A 41 -54.73 -9.52 -39.92
C ASP A 41 -55.42 -9.49 -38.52
N HIS A 42 -56.26 -8.47 -38.29
CA HIS A 42 -57.35 -8.36 -37.30
C HIS A 42 -57.04 -8.16 -35.78
N VAL A 43 -57.99 -7.65 -34.96
CA VAL A 43 -58.70 -6.33 -35.01
C VAL A 43 -59.52 -6.03 -33.72
N ARG A 44 -59.43 -4.77 -33.22
CA ARG A 44 -60.39 -3.99 -32.38
C ARG A 44 -61.01 -4.54 -31.06
N LYS A 45 -60.93 -3.67 -30.01
CA LYS A 45 -62.01 -3.25 -29.06
C LYS A 45 -62.59 -4.37 -28.13
N MET A 46 -63.37 -4.17 -27.06
CA MET A 46 -63.74 -3.08 -26.11
C MET A 46 -64.31 -3.77 -24.83
N LEU A 47 -64.69 -3.17 -23.70
CA LEU A 47 -64.91 -1.77 -23.27
C LEU A 47 -64.50 -1.62 -21.77
N CYS A 48 -65.16 -0.76 -20.98
CA CYS A 48 -64.98 -0.64 -19.52
C CYS A 48 -66.25 -1.07 -18.76
N SER A 49 -66.11 -1.82 -17.66
CA SER A 49 -66.99 -1.69 -16.48
C SER A 49 -66.38 -2.33 -15.22
N LYS A 50 -66.65 -1.71 -14.07
CA LYS A 50 -66.52 -2.21 -12.69
C LYS A 50 -67.94 -2.59 -12.18
N PRO A 51 -68.18 -3.20 -10.98
CA PRO A 51 -67.31 -3.20 -9.79
C PRO A 51 -67.27 -4.50 -8.91
N GLU A 52 -66.42 -4.50 -7.86
CA GLU A 52 -66.67 -4.95 -6.46
C GLU A 52 -67.31 -6.35 -6.13
N ARG A 53 -66.92 -7.16 -5.11
CA ARG A 53 -66.16 -7.00 -3.82
C ARG A 53 -65.23 -8.24 -3.51
N PRO A 54 -64.92 -8.67 -2.24
CA PRO A 54 -63.69 -8.27 -1.52
C PRO A 54 -62.90 -9.40 -0.81
N LEU A 55 -61.83 -9.03 -0.05
CA LEU A 55 -61.10 -9.83 0.97
C LEU A 55 -60.25 -11.02 0.42
N THR A 56 -59.12 -11.46 1.00
CA THR A 56 -58.16 -10.94 2.01
C THR A 56 -56.83 -11.68 1.87
N GLY A 57 -55.66 -11.02 2.00
CA GLY A 57 -54.35 -11.70 2.08
C GLY A 57 -53.14 -10.75 1.90
N PRO A 58 -51.98 -11.02 2.53
CA PRO A 58 -50.81 -10.13 2.48
C PRO A 58 -49.87 -10.40 1.28
N PRO A 59 -49.42 -9.38 0.53
CA PRO A 59 -48.56 -9.56 -0.63
C PRO A 59 -47.06 -9.38 -0.29
N GLN A 60 -46.37 -10.47 0.09
CA GLN A 60 -44.90 -10.47 0.17
C GLN A 60 -44.22 -11.00 -1.11
N ALA A 61 -45.00 -11.51 -2.07
CA ALA A 61 -44.54 -12.17 -3.30
C ALA A 61 -44.71 -11.32 -4.58
N LEU A 62 -44.45 -10.01 -4.50
CA LEU A 62 -44.53 -9.09 -5.66
C LEU A 62 -43.29 -8.20 -5.89
N MET A 63 -42.27 -8.25 -5.03
CA MET A 63 -41.06 -7.41 -5.20
C MET A 63 -39.95 -8.05 -6.05
N GLU A 64 -39.91 -9.38 -6.18
CA GLU A 64 -38.78 -10.06 -6.86
C GLU A 64 -38.87 -10.05 -8.39
N SER A 65 -40.03 -9.74 -8.98
CA SER A 65 -40.24 -9.78 -10.44
C SER A 65 -39.89 -8.47 -11.19
N LEU A 66 -39.50 -7.40 -10.49
CA LEU A 66 -39.30 -6.06 -11.07
C LEU A 66 -37.85 -5.60 -11.19
N LEU A 67 -36.86 -6.31 -10.63
CA LEU A 67 -35.45 -5.88 -10.63
C LEU A 67 -34.61 -6.36 -11.83
N HIS A 68 -35.20 -7.07 -12.80
CA HIS A 68 -34.47 -7.62 -13.95
C HIS A 68 -35.13 -7.33 -15.32
N ARG A 69 -34.99 -6.09 -15.81
CA ARG A 69 -34.95 -5.81 -17.26
C ARG A 69 -34.28 -4.47 -17.59
N PRO A 70 -33.36 -4.40 -18.58
CA PRO A 70 -32.76 -3.15 -19.03
C PRO A 70 -33.74 -2.32 -19.87
N LEU A 71 -33.67 -0.98 -19.74
CA LEU A 71 -34.51 -0.05 -20.49
C LEU A 71 -33.92 0.24 -21.88
N GLY A 72 -34.72 0.04 -22.92
CA GLY A 72 -34.37 0.37 -24.31
C GLY A 72 -34.66 1.83 -24.69
N PRO A 73 -33.98 2.38 -25.72
CA PRO A 73 -34.12 3.78 -26.10
C PRO A 73 -35.38 4.03 -26.94
N GLY A 74 -36.43 4.62 -26.35
CA GLY A 74 -37.70 4.80 -27.09
C GLY A 74 -38.76 5.75 -26.51
N MET A 75 -38.44 6.64 -25.56
CA MET A 75 -39.43 7.51 -24.90
C MET A 75 -38.89 8.93 -24.58
N VAL A 76 -38.25 9.59 -25.57
CA VAL A 76 -37.84 11.01 -25.48
C VAL A 76 -38.41 11.76 -26.67
N GLY A 77 -39.53 12.47 -26.46
CA GLY A 77 -40.17 13.24 -27.53
C GLY A 77 -41.41 14.05 -27.12
N MET A 78 -42.37 13.48 -26.38
CA MET A 78 -43.68 14.11 -26.17
C MET A 78 -43.85 14.92 -24.87
N SER A 79 -42.78 15.18 -24.12
CA SER A 79 -42.85 15.84 -22.80
C SER A 79 -42.47 17.33 -22.78
N LYS A 80 -41.89 17.90 -23.85
CA LYS A 80 -41.32 19.26 -23.80
C LYS A 80 -42.36 20.37 -24.00
N GLU A 81 -43.22 20.25 -25.00
CA GLU A 81 -44.23 21.28 -25.36
C GLU A 81 -45.24 21.52 -24.22
N LEU A 82 -45.73 20.45 -23.58
CA LEU A 82 -46.73 20.52 -22.51
C LEU A 82 -46.20 21.20 -21.23
N ILE A 83 -44.91 21.03 -20.93
CA ILE A 83 -44.27 21.67 -19.76
C ILE A 83 -44.04 23.17 -20.03
N ARG A 84 -43.62 23.53 -21.25
CA ARG A 84 -43.27 24.92 -21.62
C ARG A 84 -44.42 25.92 -21.40
N ASN A 85 -45.64 25.54 -21.76
CA ASN A 85 -46.78 26.48 -21.72
C ASN A 85 -47.43 26.63 -20.33
N ASN A 86 -47.28 25.64 -19.44
CA ASN A 86 -47.78 25.75 -18.06
C ASN A 86 -46.79 26.44 -17.10
N LEU A 87 -45.47 26.31 -17.32
CA LEU A 87 -44.46 26.89 -16.43
C LEU A 87 -44.55 28.42 -16.30
N LEU A 88 -44.93 29.11 -17.37
CA LEU A 88 -45.02 30.58 -17.42
C LEU A 88 -46.26 31.17 -16.73
N ARG A 89 -47.19 30.34 -16.23
CA ARG A 89 -48.51 30.82 -15.77
C ARG A 89 -48.82 30.64 -14.28
N ASN A 90 -48.02 29.88 -13.53
CA ASN A 90 -48.24 29.75 -12.08
C ASN A 90 -47.01 29.22 -11.30
N PRO A 91 -46.10 30.09 -10.81
CA PRO A 91 -44.90 29.65 -10.08
C PRO A 91 -45.20 29.08 -8.69
N VAL A 92 -46.31 29.46 -8.07
CA VAL A 92 -46.66 29.09 -6.68
C VAL A 92 -47.07 27.61 -6.57
N GLY A 93 -47.76 27.05 -7.58
CA GLY A 93 -48.27 25.68 -7.52
C GLY A 93 -47.17 24.60 -7.44
N LEU A 94 -45.96 24.90 -7.92
CA LEU A 94 -44.83 23.96 -7.92
C LEU A 94 -44.25 23.76 -6.51
N VAL A 95 -44.34 24.78 -5.64
CA VAL A 95 -43.89 24.72 -4.24
C VAL A 95 -44.71 23.69 -3.45
N ASN A 96 -46.04 23.69 -3.63
CA ASN A 96 -46.93 22.75 -2.95
C ASN A 96 -46.77 21.30 -3.43
N LEU A 97 -46.35 21.08 -4.69
CA LEU A 97 -46.14 19.74 -5.22
C LEU A 97 -44.83 19.10 -4.71
N LEU A 98 -43.81 19.91 -4.39
CA LEU A 98 -42.55 19.43 -3.82
C LEU A 98 -42.63 19.12 -2.32
N GLY A 99 -43.70 19.54 -1.64
CA GLY A 99 -43.90 19.33 -0.20
C GLY A 99 -44.30 17.91 0.21
N SER A 100 -44.59 17.00 -0.72
CA SER A 100 -45.19 15.68 -0.46
C SER A 100 -44.29 14.47 -0.75
N ILE A 101 -43.02 14.67 -1.10
CA ILE A 101 -42.07 13.58 -1.34
C ILE A 101 -41.48 13.08 -0.01
N ASN A 102 -42.13 12.09 0.59
CA ASN A 102 -41.57 11.34 1.73
C ASN A 102 -40.34 10.55 1.27
N PHE A 103 -39.15 10.92 1.77
CA PHE A 103 -37.93 10.15 1.55
C PHE A 103 -37.94 8.84 2.35
N PHE A 104 -37.38 7.78 1.75
CA PHE A 104 -37.26 6.47 2.38
C PHE A 104 -36.42 6.53 3.66
N SER A 105 -37.01 6.09 4.78
CA SER A 105 -36.25 5.76 5.99
C SER A 105 -35.68 4.35 5.86
N THR A 106 -34.36 4.21 5.99
CA THR A 106 -33.69 2.91 6.03
C THR A 106 -33.75 2.31 7.44
N SER A 107 -33.97 0.99 7.50
CA SER A 107 -34.20 0.26 8.75
C SER A 107 -33.09 0.46 9.79
N GLN A 108 -33.47 0.92 10.99
CA GLN A 108 -32.70 0.66 12.20
C GLN A 108 -33.15 -0.69 12.78
N SER A 109 -32.24 -1.66 12.83
CA SER A 109 -32.47 -2.91 13.55
C SER A 109 -32.48 -2.67 15.05
N LYS A 110 -33.38 -3.36 15.77
CA LYS A 110 -33.33 -3.44 17.23
C LYS A 110 -32.00 -4.08 17.65
N GLN A 111 -31.33 -3.48 18.64
CA GLN A 111 -30.57 -4.23 19.62
C GLN A 111 -31.05 -3.85 21.02
N GLU A 112 -31.64 -4.82 21.70
CA GLU A 112 -31.82 -4.78 23.15
C GLU A 112 -30.46 -4.99 23.81
N LYS A 113 -30.22 -4.31 24.94
CA LYS A 113 -29.20 -4.72 25.90
C LYS A 113 -29.53 -4.22 27.30
N ASP A 114 -29.49 -5.14 28.26
CA ASP A 114 -29.88 -4.90 29.64
C ASP A 114 -28.91 -4.04 30.44
N LYS A 115 -29.42 -3.53 31.56
CA LYS A 115 -28.67 -2.74 32.54
C LYS A 115 -27.96 -3.65 33.55
N SER A 116 -26.71 -3.33 33.90
CA SER A 116 -26.25 -3.39 35.30
C SER A 116 -25.00 -2.53 35.52
N SER A 117 -24.78 -2.14 36.78
CA SER A 117 -23.69 -1.31 37.36
C SER A 117 -23.42 0.09 36.76
N GLY A 118 -23.15 1.05 37.64
CA GLY A 118 -22.78 2.44 37.30
C GLY A 118 -21.37 2.81 37.80
N PRO A 119 -21.03 4.10 38.01
CA PRO A 119 -21.84 4.98 38.86
C PRO A 119 -22.06 6.45 38.40
N LYS A 120 -23.21 7.00 38.83
CA LYS A 120 -23.48 8.39 39.26
C LYS A 120 -23.02 9.59 38.39
N GLY A 121 -24.01 10.34 37.90
CA GLY A 121 -24.17 11.73 38.37
C GLY A 121 -24.32 12.86 37.33
N LYS A 122 -25.56 13.12 36.87
CA LYS A 122 -26.05 14.46 36.46
C LYS A 122 -27.58 14.51 36.50
N ILE A 123 -28.17 15.71 36.45
CA ILE A 123 -29.59 15.97 36.76
C ILE A 123 -30.47 15.72 35.51
N PRO A 124 -31.74 15.26 35.64
CA PRO A 124 -32.57 14.95 34.48
C PRO A 124 -32.87 16.15 33.57
N GLU A 125 -33.02 17.35 34.13
CA GLU A 125 -33.50 18.54 33.41
C GLU A 125 -32.47 19.10 32.40
N GLU A 126 -31.16 19.02 32.70
CA GLU A 126 -30.10 19.39 31.73
C GLU A 126 -30.20 18.55 30.44
N ASN A 127 -30.58 17.28 30.54
CA ASN A 127 -30.67 16.37 29.40
C ASN A 127 -31.89 16.67 28.51
N GLU A 128 -33.02 17.09 29.10
CA GLU A 128 -34.19 17.56 28.37
C GLU A 128 -33.91 18.86 27.59
N GLU A 129 -33.15 19.80 28.19
CA GLU A 129 -32.72 21.02 27.49
C GLU A 129 -31.69 20.76 26.40
N GLU A 130 -30.64 19.98 26.67
CA GLU A 130 -29.65 19.61 25.64
C GLU A 130 -30.32 18.93 24.44
N LYS A 131 -31.27 18.03 24.69
CA LYS A 131 -31.99 17.34 23.63
C LYS A 131 -32.83 18.31 22.79
N LYS A 132 -33.57 19.24 23.41
CA LYS A 132 -34.36 20.26 22.70
C LYS A 132 -33.49 21.22 21.90
N ARG A 133 -32.30 21.59 22.40
CA ARG A 133 -31.31 22.40 21.66
C ARG A 133 -30.80 21.63 20.43
N ARG A 134 -30.38 20.37 20.59
CA ARG A 134 -29.93 19.51 19.47
C ARG A 134 -31.04 19.29 18.43
N GLU A 135 -32.29 19.09 18.85
CA GLU A 135 -33.44 18.96 17.94
C GLU A 135 -33.73 20.26 17.17
N GLN A 136 -33.50 21.44 17.76
CA GLN A 136 -33.56 22.76 17.09
C GLN A 136 -32.38 22.98 16.13
N ASP A 137 -31.16 22.63 16.52
CA ASP A 137 -29.97 22.70 15.66
C ASP A 137 -30.11 21.80 14.42
N ASP A 138 -30.63 20.58 14.59
CA ASP A 138 -30.95 19.67 13.48
C ASP A 138 -32.07 20.22 12.57
N GLN A 139 -33.06 20.94 13.11
CA GLN A 139 -34.05 21.64 12.28
C GLN A 139 -33.37 22.74 11.45
N MET A 140 -32.57 23.60 12.09
CA MET A 140 -31.85 24.70 11.42
C MET A 140 -30.86 24.17 10.36
N TYR A 141 -30.21 23.04 10.61
CA TYR A 141 -29.33 22.36 9.65
C TYR A 141 -30.11 21.82 8.44
N ARG A 142 -31.28 21.21 8.65
CA ARG A 142 -32.16 20.74 7.57
C ARG A 142 -32.71 21.89 6.72
N GLU A 143 -32.99 23.05 7.31
CA GLU A 143 -33.39 24.25 6.56
C GLU A 143 -32.24 24.86 5.75
N ARG A 144 -31.02 24.91 6.32
CA ARG A 144 -29.80 25.31 5.60
C ARG A 144 -29.50 24.39 4.40
N LEU A 145 -29.71 23.08 4.55
CA LEU A 145 -29.62 22.13 3.43
C LEU A 145 -30.67 22.37 2.34
N ARG A 146 -31.92 22.66 2.72
CA ARG A 146 -33.00 22.98 1.77
C ARG A 146 -32.72 24.26 0.98
N THR A 147 -32.23 25.32 1.61
CA THR A 147 -31.92 26.58 0.89
C THR A 147 -30.73 26.43 -0.05
N LEU A 148 -29.67 25.71 0.36
CA LEU A 148 -28.55 25.38 -0.52
C LEU A 148 -28.99 24.53 -1.73
N PHE A 149 -29.88 23.55 -1.54
CA PHE A 149 -30.43 22.75 -2.64
C PHE A 149 -31.26 23.59 -3.62
N ILE A 150 -32.05 24.55 -3.13
CA ILE A 150 -32.81 25.49 -3.97
C ILE A 150 -31.87 26.41 -4.77
N ILE A 151 -30.79 26.91 -4.17
CA ILE A 151 -29.77 27.71 -4.87
C ILE A 151 -29.09 26.88 -5.96
N ALA A 152 -28.71 25.63 -5.66
CA ALA A 152 -28.13 24.72 -6.65
C ALA A 152 -29.10 24.39 -7.81
N LEU A 153 -30.40 24.22 -7.50
CA LEU A 153 -31.45 24.03 -8.51
C LEU A 153 -31.57 25.24 -9.43
N ILE A 154 -31.60 26.46 -8.88
CA ILE A 154 -31.68 27.73 -9.63
C ILE A 154 -30.45 27.93 -10.52
N MET A 155 -29.25 27.67 -9.99
CA MET A 155 -27.99 27.75 -10.76
C MET A 155 -27.94 26.72 -11.91
N SER A 156 -28.43 25.50 -11.67
CA SER A 156 -28.57 24.46 -12.70
C SER A 156 -29.57 24.87 -13.79
N LEU A 157 -30.70 25.46 -13.40
CA LEU A 157 -31.73 25.94 -14.32
C LEU A 157 -31.23 27.11 -15.19
N LEU A 158 -30.48 28.05 -14.60
CA LEU A 158 -29.82 29.15 -15.33
C LEU A 158 -28.81 28.63 -16.37
N ASN A 159 -27.97 27.67 -16.00
CA ASN A 159 -26.97 27.11 -16.91
C ASN A 159 -27.61 26.40 -18.12
N SER A 160 -28.76 25.75 -17.93
CA SER A 160 -29.54 25.07 -18.97
C SER A 160 -30.02 25.98 -20.12
N ILE A 161 -30.09 27.30 -19.89
CA ILE A 161 -30.59 28.27 -20.88
C ILE A 161 -29.53 28.60 -21.95
N ASN A 162 -28.24 28.47 -21.64
CA ASN A 162 -27.15 28.96 -22.50
C ASN A 162 -26.67 27.96 -23.59
N THR A 163 -27.09 26.69 -23.54
CA THR A 163 -26.66 25.64 -24.48
C THR A 163 -27.72 25.31 -25.53
N SER A 164 -27.86 26.18 -26.54
CA SER A 164 -28.87 26.10 -27.60
C SER A 164 -28.30 25.86 -29.01
N GLY A 165 -27.18 25.13 -29.11
CA GLY A 165 -26.59 24.66 -30.38
C GLY A 165 -26.26 23.17 -30.32
N GLY A 166 -26.46 22.44 -31.42
CA GLY A 166 -26.08 21.03 -31.52
C GLY A 166 -24.63 20.88 -31.97
N ASN A 167 -23.86 20.01 -31.31
CA ASN A 167 -22.49 19.70 -31.72
C ASN A 167 -22.47 18.75 -32.93
N ILE A 168 -21.55 18.96 -33.88
CA ILE A 168 -21.38 18.14 -35.09
C ILE A 168 -19.89 17.87 -35.39
N SER A 169 -19.58 16.76 -36.07
CA SER A 169 -18.21 16.44 -36.51
C SER A 169 -17.90 16.98 -37.92
N TRP A 170 -16.62 17.10 -38.25
CA TRP A 170 -16.16 17.51 -39.59
C TRP A 170 -16.69 16.61 -40.70
N ASN A 171 -16.67 15.29 -40.51
CA ASN A 171 -17.12 14.34 -41.52
C ASN A 171 -18.63 14.44 -41.77
N ASP A 172 -19.42 14.65 -40.71
CA ASP A 172 -20.87 14.87 -40.85
C ASP A 172 -21.14 16.20 -41.55
N PHE A 173 -20.44 17.27 -41.19
CA PHE A 173 -20.56 18.58 -41.84
C PHE A 173 -20.27 18.49 -43.35
N VAL A 174 -19.17 17.84 -43.76
CA VAL A 174 -18.82 17.72 -45.19
C VAL A 174 -19.84 16.87 -45.96
N ASN A 175 -20.22 15.70 -45.45
CA ASN A 175 -21.06 14.75 -46.21
C ASN A 175 -22.57 15.00 -46.12
N GLU A 176 -23.07 15.51 -44.98
CA GLU A 176 -24.51 15.67 -44.73
C GLU A 176 -25.01 17.13 -44.80
N MET A 177 -24.12 18.13 -44.87
CA MET A 177 -24.49 19.54 -45.04
C MET A 177 -23.86 20.17 -46.28
N LEU A 178 -22.52 20.16 -46.39
CA LEU A 178 -21.76 20.83 -47.45
C LEU A 178 -22.05 20.20 -48.83
N ALA A 179 -21.86 18.89 -48.96
CA ALA A 179 -22.12 18.14 -50.20
C ALA A 179 -23.60 18.10 -50.64
N LYS A 180 -24.52 18.66 -49.84
CA LYS A 180 -25.95 18.78 -50.16
C LYS A 180 -26.41 20.21 -50.43
N GLY A 181 -25.52 21.20 -50.32
CA GLY A 181 -25.85 22.62 -50.49
C GLY A 181 -26.71 23.22 -49.38
N GLU A 182 -26.78 22.57 -48.21
CA GLU A 182 -27.71 22.95 -47.12
C GLU A 182 -27.18 24.07 -46.21
N VAL A 183 -25.91 24.47 -46.40
CA VAL A 183 -25.20 25.45 -45.56
C VAL A 183 -25.36 26.86 -46.13
N SER A 184 -25.94 27.77 -45.34
CA SER A 184 -26.20 29.15 -45.77
C SER A 184 -25.05 30.12 -45.47
N ARG A 185 -24.31 29.92 -44.38
CA ARG A 185 -23.07 30.65 -44.04
C ARG A 185 -22.33 29.97 -42.88
N ILE A 186 -21.05 30.30 -42.74
CA ILE A 186 -20.20 29.81 -41.64
C ILE A 186 -19.69 31.00 -40.83
N GLN A 187 -19.78 30.92 -39.50
CA GLN A 187 -19.22 31.92 -38.58
C GLN A 187 -18.12 31.29 -37.72
N VAL A 188 -16.92 31.84 -37.79
CA VAL A 188 -15.77 31.38 -37.01
C VAL A 188 -15.63 32.25 -35.76
N VAL A 189 -15.46 31.63 -34.58
CA VAL A 189 -15.27 32.31 -33.28
C VAL A 189 -13.90 31.93 -32.70
N PRO A 190 -12.80 32.62 -33.12
CA PRO A 190 -11.43 32.19 -32.83
C PRO A 190 -11.08 32.13 -31.33
N GLU A 191 -11.74 32.93 -30.51
CA GLU A 191 -11.55 32.99 -29.05
C GLU A 191 -12.03 31.73 -28.31
N SER A 192 -12.59 30.74 -29.03
CA SER A 192 -13.23 29.55 -28.44
C SER A 192 -13.00 28.25 -29.22
N ASP A 193 -12.18 28.28 -30.27
CA ASP A 193 -11.96 27.16 -31.22
C ASP A 193 -13.24 26.54 -31.79
N ILE A 194 -14.32 27.34 -31.89
CA ILE A 194 -15.64 26.93 -32.34
C ILE A 194 -16.00 27.61 -33.66
N VAL A 195 -16.61 26.82 -34.54
CA VAL A 195 -17.27 27.26 -35.77
C VAL A 195 -18.77 27.06 -35.62
N GLU A 196 -19.55 28.13 -35.82
CA GLU A 196 -21.02 28.13 -35.88
C GLU A 196 -21.47 28.00 -37.35
N ILE A 197 -22.07 26.86 -37.70
CA ILE A 197 -22.57 26.55 -39.04
C ILE A 197 -24.05 26.92 -39.10
N TYR A 198 -24.44 27.77 -40.05
CA TYR A 198 -25.84 28.11 -40.31
C TYR A 198 -26.35 27.39 -41.56
N LEU A 199 -27.62 26.97 -41.52
CA LEU A 199 -28.27 26.23 -42.59
C LEU A 199 -29.34 27.05 -43.32
N HIS A 200 -29.82 26.55 -44.45
CA HIS A 200 -31.00 27.12 -45.11
C HIS A 200 -32.31 26.74 -44.38
N PRO A 201 -33.33 27.61 -44.37
CA PRO A 201 -34.62 27.29 -43.75
C PRO A 201 -35.31 26.11 -44.43
N GLY A 202 -35.35 24.96 -43.74
CA GLY A 202 -35.94 23.71 -44.25
C GLY A 202 -34.96 22.53 -44.39
N ALA A 203 -33.66 22.76 -44.16
CA ALA A 203 -32.59 21.78 -44.40
C ALA A 203 -32.81 20.36 -43.81
N VAL A 204 -32.45 19.34 -44.59
CA VAL A 204 -32.76 17.91 -44.38
C VAL A 204 -31.51 17.10 -44.06
N ILE A 205 -30.97 17.31 -42.86
CA ILE A 205 -29.81 16.58 -42.33
C ILE A 205 -30.21 15.17 -41.88
N PHE A 206 -29.45 14.14 -42.26
CA PHE A 206 -29.72 12.73 -41.98
C PHE A 206 -31.14 12.29 -42.39
N GLY A 207 -31.65 12.82 -43.50
CA GLY A 207 -32.96 12.46 -44.06
C GLY A 207 -34.16 12.94 -43.25
N ARG A 208 -34.01 13.94 -42.37
CA ARG A 208 -35.13 14.56 -41.63
C ARG A 208 -34.97 16.08 -41.59
N PRO A 209 -36.05 16.87 -41.79
CA PRO A 209 -35.98 18.32 -41.61
C PRO A 209 -35.66 18.64 -40.14
N ARG A 210 -34.69 19.52 -39.91
CA ARG A 210 -34.23 19.90 -38.56
C ARG A 210 -34.63 21.33 -38.22
N LEU A 211 -35.32 21.49 -37.08
CA LEU A 211 -35.73 22.81 -36.56
C LEU A 211 -34.55 23.66 -36.03
N ALA A 212 -33.38 23.05 -35.83
CA ALA A 212 -32.16 23.76 -35.45
C ALA A 212 -31.42 24.22 -36.71
N LEU A 213 -31.48 25.51 -37.03
CA LEU A 213 -30.80 26.11 -38.18
C LEU A 213 -29.33 26.53 -37.87
N MET A 214 -28.81 26.13 -36.71
CA MET A 214 -27.46 26.46 -36.23
C MET A 214 -26.83 25.26 -35.52
N TYR A 215 -25.63 24.90 -35.95
CA TYR A 215 -24.80 23.84 -35.36
C TYR A 215 -23.43 24.40 -34.94
N ARG A 216 -22.75 23.71 -34.03
CA ARG A 216 -21.41 24.07 -33.55
C ARG A 216 -20.43 22.92 -33.78
N MET A 217 -19.22 23.26 -34.17
CA MET A 217 -18.12 22.31 -34.35
C MET A 217 -16.87 22.86 -33.68
N GLN A 218 -16.18 22.04 -32.88
CA GLN A 218 -14.87 22.38 -32.32
C GLN A 218 -13.78 21.99 -33.31
N VAL A 219 -12.78 22.85 -33.50
CA VAL A 219 -11.73 22.70 -34.51
C VAL A 219 -10.36 22.90 -33.86
N ALA A 220 -9.54 21.85 -33.80
CA ALA A 220 -8.27 21.83 -33.06
C ALA A 220 -7.16 22.76 -33.60
N ASN A 221 -7.39 23.47 -34.70
CA ASN A 221 -6.60 24.60 -35.16
C ASN A 221 -7.48 25.45 -36.09
N ILE A 222 -7.83 26.66 -35.65
CA ILE A 222 -8.78 27.52 -36.35
C ILE A 222 -8.17 28.17 -37.61
N ASP A 223 -6.85 28.41 -37.62
CA ASP A 223 -6.15 29.07 -38.74
C ASP A 223 -6.17 28.23 -40.02
N LYS A 224 -6.09 26.91 -39.88
CA LYS A 224 -6.19 25.94 -40.99
C LYS A 224 -7.61 25.49 -41.29
N PHE A 225 -8.63 26.13 -40.69
CA PHE A 225 -10.02 25.80 -40.96
C PHE A 225 -10.44 26.20 -42.39
N GLU A 226 -10.14 27.43 -42.80
CA GLU A 226 -10.55 27.91 -44.12
C GLU A 226 -9.78 27.20 -45.26
N GLU A 227 -8.49 26.93 -45.08
CA GLU A 227 -7.68 26.10 -45.99
C GLU A 227 -8.34 24.72 -46.26
N LYS A 228 -8.78 24.04 -45.19
CA LYS A 228 -9.48 22.75 -45.29
C LYS A 228 -10.89 22.86 -45.88
N LEU A 229 -11.59 23.96 -45.63
CA LEU A 229 -12.90 24.20 -46.22
C LEU A 229 -12.78 24.39 -47.74
N ARG A 230 -11.82 25.19 -48.23
CA ARG A 230 -11.61 25.38 -49.68
C ARG A 230 -11.18 24.07 -50.36
N ALA A 231 -10.32 23.28 -49.73
CA ALA A 231 -9.97 21.94 -50.24
C ALA A 231 -11.20 21.02 -50.37
N ALA A 232 -12.14 21.07 -49.42
CA ALA A 232 -13.39 20.30 -49.49
C ALA A 232 -14.38 20.86 -50.53
N GLU A 233 -14.48 22.18 -50.70
CA GLU A 233 -15.27 22.81 -51.79
C GLU A 233 -14.73 22.39 -53.17
N GLU A 234 -13.41 22.24 -53.32
CA GLU A 234 -12.75 21.84 -54.56
C GLU A 234 -12.85 20.32 -54.83
N GLU A 235 -12.76 19.47 -53.81
CA GLU A 235 -13.05 18.03 -53.92
C GLU A 235 -14.52 17.76 -54.32
N LEU A 236 -15.45 18.62 -53.88
CA LEU A 236 -16.87 18.58 -54.23
C LEU A 236 -17.23 19.30 -55.54
N LEU A 237 -16.24 19.84 -56.28
CA LEU A 237 -16.41 20.52 -57.57
C LEU A 237 -17.38 21.74 -57.55
N ILE A 238 -17.40 22.50 -56.46
CA ILE A 238 -18.26 23.69 -56.30
C ILE A 238 -17.68 24.89 -57.09
N ASP A 239 -18.46 25.49 -58.00
CA ASP A 239 -18.02 26.68 -58.78
C ASP A 239 -17.69 27.86 -57.85
N ALA A 240 -16.75 28.71 -58.24
CA ALA A 240 -16.23 29.82 -57.45
C ALA A 240 -17.31 30.85 -57.04
N LYS A 241 -18.49 30.83 -57.66
CA LYS A 241 -19.65 31.68 -57.35
C LYS A 241 -20.52 31.15 -56.21
N ASP A 242 -20.56 29.83 -56.03
CA ASP A 242 -21.43 29.14 -55.06
C ASP A 242 -20.68 28.76 -53.77
N ARG A 243 -19.41 29.18 -53.64
CA ARG A 243 -18.58 29.00 -52.44
C ARG A 243 -19.16 29.73 -51.23
N ILE A 244 -19.07 29.09 -50.08
CA ILE A 244 -19.73 29.57 -48.85
C ILE A 244 -18.97 30.74 -48.25
N GLN A 245 -19.73 31.74 -47.78
CA GLN A 245 -19.21 32.88 -47.06
C GLN A 245 -18.84 32.49 -45.62
N VAL A 246 -17.54 32.60 -45.32
CA VAL A 246 -16.96 32.51 -43.98
C VAL A 246 -16.89 33.91 -43.39
N SER A 247 -17.35 34.11 -42.16
CA SER A 247 -17.24 35.40 -41.46
C SER A 247 -16.71 35.22 -40.04
N TYR A 248 -15.80 36.10 -39.62
CA TYR A 248 -15.10 35.99 -38.34
C TYR A 248 -15.78 36.87 -37.28
N LYS A 249 -16.25 36.24 -36.21
CA LYS A 249 -17.04 36.85 -35.14
C LYS A 249 -16.24 36.83 -33.84
N ARG A 250 -15.59 37.94 -33.51
CA ARG A 250 -14.90 38.14 -32.23
C ARG A 250 -15.92 38.43 -31.12
N THR A 251 -15.85 37.69 -30.02
CA THR A 251 -16.80 37.80 -28.91
C THR A 251 -16.33 38.86 -27.92
N GLY A 252 -16.65 40.12 -28.23
CA GLY A 252 -16.20 41.31 -27.51
C GLY A 252 -16.06 41.11 -25.98
N PHE A 253 -14.80 41.08 -25.52
CA PHE A 253 -14.33 40.69 -24.18
C PHE A 253 -15.19 41.22 -23.02
N PHE A 254 -15.68 42.45 -23.14
CA PHE A 254 -16.55 43.12 -22.17
C PHE A 254 -17.84 42.34 -21.83
N GLY A 255 -18.45 41.63 -22.78
CA GLY A 255 -19.70 40.90 -22.54
C GLY A 255 -19.55 39.76 -21.52
N ASN A 256 -18.57 38.88 -21.76
CA ASN A 256 -18.27 37.77 -20.87
C ASN A 256 -17.66 38.26 -19.54
N ALA A 257 -16.84 39.30 -19.56
CA ALA A 257 -16.28 39.89 -18.34
C ALA A 257 -17.36 40.50 -17.42
N VAL A 258 -18.34 41.24 -17.97
CA VAL A 258 -19.46 41.79 -17.19
C VAL A 258 -20.36 40.68 -16.66
N TYR A 259 -20.64 39.63 -17.44
CA TYR A 259 -21.40 38.47 -16.95
C TYR A 259 -20.65 37.75 -15.81
N ALA A 260 -19.34 37.51 -15.96
CA ALA A 260 -18.52 36.89 -14.92
C ALA A 260 -18.45 37.73 -13.64
N LEU A 261 -18.29 39.06 -13.76
CA LEU A 261 -18.31 39.98 -12.61
C LEU A 261 -19.69 40.03 -11.94
N GLY A 262 -20.78 40.00 -12.71
CA GLY A 262 -22.14 39.92 -12.18
C GLY A 262 -22.39 38.62 -11.41
N MET A 263 -21.99 37.47 -11.97
CA MET A 263 -22.09 36.17 -11.30
C MET A 263 -21.18 36.07 -10.07
N ALA A 264 -19.98 36.68 -10.11
CA ALA A 264 -19.10 36.78 -8.94
C ALA A 264 -19.70 37.66 -7.84
N ALA A 265 -20.28 38.81 -8.18
CA ALA A 265 -20.97 39.69 -7.23
C ALA A 265 -22.19 39.00 -6.58
N ILE A 266 -22.98 38.26 -7.37
CA ILE A 266 -24.08 37.43 -6.86
C ILE A 266 -23.54 36.31 -5.95
N GLY A 267 -22.45 35.64 -6.32
CA GLY A 267 -21.80 34.63 -5.50
C GLY A 267 -21.30 35.18 -4.15
N VAL A 268 -20.67 36.36 -4.16
CA VAL A 268 -20.22 37.06 -2.95
C VAL A 268 -21.42 37.53 -2.10
N ALA A 269 -22.51 38.01 -2.71
CA ALA A 269 -23.72 38.39 -1.99
C ALA A 269 -24.41 37.18 -1.32
N ILE A 270 -24.47 36.03 -2.00
CA ILE A 270 -24.95 34.76 -1.45
C ILE A 270 -24.04 34.30 -0.30
N LEU A 271 -22.71 34.34 -0.48
CA LEU A 271 -21.75 33.97 0.56
C LEU A 271 -21.88 34.87 1.80
N TRP A 272 -22.01 36.18 1.61
CA TRP A 272 -22.23 37.16 2.68
C TRP A 272 -23.57 36.92 3.41
N TYR A 273 -24.63 36.61 2.67
CA TYR A 273 -25.94 36.27 3.24
C TYR A 273 -25.89 34.96 4.05
N ILE A 274 -25.14 33.95 3.58
CA ILE A 274 -24.87 32.71 4.32
C ILE A 274 -24.08 33.00 5.60
N PHE A 275 -22.99 33.77 5.56
CA PHE A 275 -22.25 34.16 6.77
C PHE A 275 -23.13 34.93 7.78
N ARG A 276 -24.04 35.79 7.30
CA ARG A 276 -24.99 36.53 8.13
C ARG A 276 -26.06 35.63 8.78
N LEU A 277 -26.59 34.64 8.05
CA LEU A 277 -27.53 33.63 8.58
C LEU A 277 -26.86 32.51 9.41
N ALA A 278 -25.54 32.35 9.28
CA ALA A 278 -24.76 31.41 10.09
C ALA A 278 -24.45 31.93 11.50
N GLY A 279 -24.77 33.19 11.81
CA GLY A 279 -24.50 33.81 13.12
C GLY A 279 -23.05 34.30 13.30
N LEU A 280 -22.17 34.13 12.30
CA LEU A 280 -20.77 34.55 12.34
C LEU A 280 -20.55 36.08 12.16
N GLY A 281 -21.57 36.89 12.47
CA GLY A 281 -21.43 38.34 12.64
C GLY A 281 -20.93 38.77 14.02
N GLY A 282 -20.85 37.84 14.98
CA GLY A 282 -20.22 38.05 16.28
C GLY A 282 -18.69 37.99 16.23
N LYS A 283 -18.02 38.66 17.17
CA LYS A 283 -16.54 38.71 17.27
C LYS A 283 -15.92 37.30 17.43
N GLU A 284 -14.68 37.18 16.96
CA GLU A 284 -13.69 36.12 17.29
C GLU A 284 -13.98 34.66 16.86
N GLY A 285 -15.21 34.28 16.51
CA GLY A 285 -15.53 32.88 16.16
C GLY A 285 -14.78 32.32 14.94
N GLY A 286 -14.84 33.01 13.79
CA GLY A 286 -14.43 32.43 12.49
C GLY A 286 -12.94 32.08 12.35
N PHE A 287 -12.04 32.83 12.99
CA PHE A 287 -10.60 32.57 12.94
C PHE A 287 -10.16 31.38 13.81
N SER A 288 -10.97 31.00 14.82
CA SER A 288 -10.62 29.93 15.76
C SER A 288 -10.54 28.57 15.07
N ALA A 289 -11.50 28.24 14.20
CA ALA A 289 -11.51 26.97 13.46
C ALA A 289 -10.27 26.80 12.55
N PHE A 290 -9.81 27.89 11.91
CA PHE A 290 -8.62 27.84 11.07
C PHE A 290 -7.31 27.75 11.87
N ASN A 291 -7.30 28.20 13.13
CA ASN A 291 -6.19 27.99 14.05
C ASN A 291 -6.20 26.58 14.67
N GLN A 292 -7.37 25.97 14.93
CA GLN A 292 -7.47 24.57 15.36
C GLN A 292 -6.91 23.60 14.31
N LEU A 293 -7.06 23.88 13.01
CA LEU A 293 -6.47 23.07 11.93
C LEU A 293 -4.93 23.18 11.82
N LYS A 294 -4.33 24.23 12.41
CA LYS A 294 -2.87 24.44 12.45
C LYS A 294 -2.20 23.81 13.68
N MET A 295 -2.97 23.49 14.71
CA MET A 295 -2.47 22.79 15.90
C MET A 295 -2.26 21.31 15.57
N ALA A 296 -1.12 20.74 15.97
CA ALA A 296 -0.90 19.31 15.84
C ALA A 296 -1.66 18.52 16.92
N LYS A 297 -2.11 17.31 16.60
CA LYS A 297 -2.85 16.43 17.53
C LYS A 297 -1.92 15.40 18.19
N PHE A 298 -0.84 15.87 18.81
CA PHE A 298 0.12 14.99 19.49
C PHE A 298 -0.53 14.24 20.66
N THR A 299 -0.13 12.98 20.83
CA THR A 299 -0.50 12.20 22.02
C THR A 299 0.44 12.55 23.16
N ILE A 300 -0.09 13.19 24.20
CA ILE A 300 0.63 13.46 25.45
C ILE A 300 0.50 12.24 26.36
N VAL A 301 1.62 11.72 26.85
CA VAL A 301 1.65 10.81 28.00
C VAL A 301 2.49 11.45 29.10
N ASP A 302 1.82 11.86 30.19
CA ASP A 302 2.50 12.40 31.37
C ASP A 302 3.15 11.25 32.15
N GLY A 303 4.48 11.11 32.06
CA GLY A 303 5.25 10.02 32.70
C GLY A 303 5.03 9.88 34.22
N LYS A 304 4.60 10.95 34.89
CA LYS A 304 4.23 10.97 36.32
C LYS A 304 2.95 10.20 36.65
N SER A 305 2.15 9.79 35.67
CA SER A 305 0.87 9.07 35.89
C SER A 305 1.01 7.57 36.18
N GLY A 306 2.23 7.01 36.16
CA GLY A 306 2.51 5.61 36.52
C GLY A 306 1.95 4.52 35.57
N LYS A 307 1.12 4.89 34.60
CA LYS A 307 0.53 3.99 33.57
C LYS A 307 1.36 3.95 32.28
N GLY A 308 2.69 3.92 32.42
CA GLY A 308 3.63 3.83 31.30
C GLY A 308 4.14 2.41 31.06
N VAL A 309 4.75 2.17 29.89
CA VAL A 309 5.53 0.96 29.60
C VAL A 309 6.93 1.18 30.19
N SER A 310 7.48 0.23 30.94
CA SER A 310 8.83 0.32 31.52
C SER A 310 9.85 -0.52 30.76
N PHE A 311 11.15 -0.39 31.08
CA PHE A 311 12.18 -1.28 30.52
C PHE A 311 12.02 -2.76 30.96
N LYS A 312 11.19 -3.06 31.96
CA LYS A 312 10.84 -4.45 32.34
C LYS A 312 9.80 -5.07 31.43
N ASP A 313 9.02 -4.24 30.73
CA ASP A 313 7.95 -4.64 29.82
C ASP A 313 8.45 -4.80 28.37
N VAL A 314 9.67 -4.31 28.09
CA VAL A 314 10.40 -4.59 26.85
C VAL A 314 11.33 -5.78 27.09
N ALA A 315 11.06 -6.93 26.47
CA ALA A 315 11.95 -8.10 26.50
C ALA A 315 13.04 -8.00 25.41
N GLY A 316 14.21 -8.63 25.62
CA GLY A 316 15.36 -8.54 24.71
C GLY A 316 15.87 -7.11 24.51
N LEU A 317 16.45 -6.83 23.33
CA LEU A 317 17.00 -5.53 22.92
C LEU A 317 18.10 -5.01 23.86
N HIS A 318 19.02 -5.90 24.25
CA HIS A 318 20.02 -5.61 25.27
C HIS A 318 20.95 -4.44 24.92
N GLU A 319 21.50 -4.45 23.71
CA GLU A 319 22.44 -3.44 23.22
C GLU A 319 21.75 -2.07 23.09
N ALA A 320 20.60 -2.03 22.40
CA ALA A 320 19.79 -0.82 22.25
C ALA A 320 19.30 -0.25 23.61
N LYS A 321 18.99 -1.10 24.60
CA LYS A 321 18.69 -0.64 25.98
C LYS A 321 19.88 0.03 26.66
N VAL A 322 21.10 -0.48 26.47
CA VAL A 322 22.32 0.10 27.05
C VAL A 322 22.59 1.48 26.47
N GLU A 323 22.54 1.64 25.14
CA GLU A 323 22.69 2.95 24.49
C GLU A 323 21.60 3.94 24.92
N ILE A 324 20.34 3.49 24.96
CA ILE A 324 19.21 4.35 25.32
C ILE A 324 19.22 4.76 26.80
N LYS A 325 19.86 3.97 27.67
CA LYS A 325 20.03 4.32 29.09
C LYS A 325 20.84 5.60 29.29
N GLU A 326 21.76 5.96 28.40
CA GLU A 326 22.49 7.23 28.47
C GLU A 326 21.54 8.44 28.49
N PHE A 327 20.47 8.41 27.69
CA PHE A 327 19.47 9.48 27.62
C PHE A 327 18.61 9.52 28.90
N VAL A 328 18.30 8.36 29.49
CA VAL A 328 17.58 8.25 30.77
C VAL A 328 18.41 8.83 31.91
N ASP A 329 19.67 8.43 32.02
CA ASP A 329 20.56 8.87 33.10
C ASP A 329 20.88 10.37 32.99
N TYR A 330 20.99 10.90 31.76
CA TYR A 330 21.04 12.35 31.50
C TYR A 330 19.75 13.08 31.89
N LEU A 331 18.57 12.60 31.48
CA LEU A 331 17.29 13.25 31.83
C LEU A 331 17.03 13.25 33.35
N LYS A 332 17.53 12.24 34.07
CA LYS A 332 17.47 12.18 35.54
C LYS A 332 18.50 13.09 36.22
N ASN A 333 19.71 13.24 35.66
CA ASN A 333 20.84 13.94 36.30
C ASN A 333 21.63 14.83 35.32
N PRO A 334 21.02 15.87 34.71
CA PRO A 334 21.65 16.62 33.62
C PRO A 334 22.90 17.39 34.07
N GLU A 335 22.93 17.87 35.32
CA GLU A 335 24.06 18.62 35.89
C GLU A 335 25.39 17.85 35.81
N ARG A 336 25.36 16.53 36.02
CA ARG A 336 26.58 15.68 35.98
C ARG A 336 27.25 15.71 34.60
N TYR A 337 26.47 15.79 33.53
CA TYR A 337 26.98 15.87 32.16
C TYR A 337 27.46 17.29 31.83
N LEU A 338 26.73 18.31 32.28
CA LEU A 338 27.12 19.72 32.11
C LEU A 338 28.42 20.07 32.84
N GLN A 339 28.63 19.57 34.06
CA GLN A 339 29.88 19.74 34.83
C GLN A 339 31.10 19.13 34.12
N LEU A 340 30.91 18.06 33.35
CA LEU A 340 31.95 17.42 32.54
C LEU A 340 32.13 18.08 31.16
N GLY A 341 31.37 19.14 30.84
CA GLY A 341 31.38 19.78 29.53
C GLY A 341 30.82 18.91 28.39
N ALA A 342 30.11 17.82 28.73
CA ALA A 342 29.60 16.88 27.75
C ALA A 342 28.45 17.52 26.94
N LYS A 343 28.55 17.46 25.60
CA LYS A 343 27.46 17.91 24.73
C LYS A 343 26.37 16.86 24.66
N VAL A 344 25.15 17.29 24.96
CA VAL A 344 23.94 16.46 24.96
C VAL A 344 23.56 16.14 23.51
N PRO A 345 23.31 14.87 23.14
CA PRO A 345 22.75 14.52 21.83
C PRO A 345 21.34 15.10 21.71
N LYS A 346 21.10 15.98 20.71
CA LYS A 346 19.79 16.65 20.56
C LYS A 346 18.68 15.68 20.15
N GLY A 347 19.05 14.58 19.49
CA GLY A 347 18.11 13.58 19.06
C GLY A 347 18.77 12.30 18.56
N SER A 348 17.98 11.22 18.58
CA SER A 348 18.42 9.87 18.23
C SER A 348 17.45 9.22 17.26
N LEU A 349 17.99 8.53 16.26
CA LEU A 349 17.24 7.80 15.25
C LEU A 349 17.28 6.30 15.55
N LEU A 350 16.12 5.73 15.86
CA LEU A 350 15.89 4.31 16.07
C LEU A 350 15.70 3.62 14.71
N LEU A 351 16.69 2.85 14.30
CA LEU A 351 16.76 2.15 13.01
C LEU A 351 16.46 0.66 13.18
N GLY A 352 15.88 0.04 12.14
CA GLY A 352 15.70 -1.42 12.08
C GLY A 352 14.40 -1.83 11.41
N PRO A 353 14.14 -3.13 11.23
CA PRO A 353 12.91 -3.64 10.63
C PRO A 353 11.63 -3.28 11.42
N PRO A 354 10.44 -3.37 10.79
CA PRO A 354 9.17 -3.22 11.49
C PRO A 354 8.98 -4.33 12.54
N GLY A 355 8.05 -4.12 13.48
CA GLY A 355 7.72 -5.10 14.52
C GLY A 355 8.75 -5.28 15.64
N CYS A 356 9.97 -4.74 15.52
CA CYS A 356 11.07 -4.90 16.48
C CYS A 356 10.99 -3.91 17.67
N GLY A 357 9.79 -3.54 18.11
CA GLY A 357 9.60 -2.82 19.38
C GLY A 357 10.05 -1.35 19.47
N LYS A 358 10.54 -0.72 18.39
CA LYS A 358 11.04 0.68 18.38
C LYS A 358 10.14 1.67 19.16
N THR A 359 8.84 1.67 18.88
CA THR A 359 7.82 2.52 19.52
C THR A 359 7.55 2.16 21.00
N LEU A 360 7.77 0.91 21.41
CA LEU A 360 7.67 0.47 22.81
C LEU A 360 8.91 0.91 23.59
N LEU A 361 10.09 0.74 23.00
CA LEU A 361 11.36 1.15 23.58
C LEU A 361 11.39 2.68 23.81
N ALA A 362 10.93 3.48 22.84
CA ALA A 362 10.77 4.93 22.97
C ALA A 362 9.86 5.34 24.16
N LYS A 363 8.73 4.64 24.36
CA LYS A 363 7.82 4.85 25.51
C LYS A 363 8.43 4.42 26.84
N ALA A 364 9.29 3.40 26.81
CA ALA A 364 10.04 2.94 27.99
C ALA A 364 11.08 3.98 28.46
N VAL A 365 11.76 4.68 27.54
CA VAL A 365 12.69 5.77 27.89
C VAL A 365 11.99 6.85 28.72
N ALA A 366 10.85 7.34 28.25
CA ALA A 366 10.13 8.44 28.89
C ALA A 366 9.53 8.04 30.25
N THR A 367 9.03 6.82 30.36
CA THR A 367 8.49 6.27 31.62
C THR A 367 9.60 6.07 32.64
N GLU A 368 10.74 5.50 32.23
CA GLU A 368 11.89 5.28 33.12
C GLU A 368 12.53 6.61 33.54
N ALA A 369 12.61 7.60 32.64
CA ALA A 369 13.08 8.96 32.96
C ALA A 369 12.03 9.82 33.69
N GLN A 370 10.78 9.36 33.82
CA GLN A 370 9.65 10.07 34.44
C GLN A 370 9.29 11.44 33.82
N VAL A 371 9.62 11.64 32.54
CA VAL A 371 9.39 12.88 31.79
C VAL A 371 8.11 12.81 30.94
N PRO A 372 7.53 13.96 30.49
CA PRO A 372 6.46 13.97 29.50
C PRO A 372 6.93 13.39 28.15
N PHE A 373 6.06 12.60 27.53
CA PHE A 373 6.27 12.02 26.20
C PHE A 373 5.26 12.65 25.22
N LEU A 374 5.77 13.35 24.19
CA LEU A 374 4.97 13.98 23.14
C LEU A 374 5.15 13.18 21.84
N ALA A 375 4.18 12.34 21.50
CA ALA A 375 4.25 11.46 20.33
C ALA A 375 3.45 11.99 19.14
N MET A 376 4.01 11.84 17.94
CA MET A 376 3.39 12.14 16.65
C MET A 376 3.85 11.12 15.60
N ALA A 377 3.04 10.84 14.59
CA ALA A 377 3.47 10.04 13.43
C ALA A 377 3.94 10.95 12.29
N GLY A 378 4.95 10.52 11.53
CA GLY A 378 5.53 11.27 10.41
C GLY A 378 4.48 11.60 9.34
N SER A 379 3.51 10.71 9.14
CA SER A 379 2.36 10.89 8.25
C SER A 379 1.38 11.98 8.71
N GLU A 380 1.36 12.38 10.00
CA GLU A 380 0.53 13.50 10.48
C GLU A 380 1.12 14.88 10.14
N PHE A 381 2.34 14.93 9.61
CA PHE A 381 2.95 16.15 9.09
C PHE A 381 2.69 16.38 7.59
N VAL A 382 2.39 15.33 6.82
CA VAL A 382 2.18 15.42 5.37
C VAL A 382 0.72 15.76 5.07
N GLU A 383 0.45 16.89 4.41
CA GLU A 383 -0.90 17.41 4.21
C GLU A 383 -1.12 17.98 2.81
N VAL A 384 -2.35 17.88 2.30
CA VAL A 384 -2.72 18.41 0.97
C VAL A 384 -2.71 19.95 0.94
N ILE A 385 -2.76 20.61 2.11
CA ILE A 385 -2.77 22.06 2.24
C ILE A 385 -1.37 22.54 2.63
N GLY A 386 -0.68 23.16 1.68
CA GLY A 386 0.70 23.63 1.84
C GLY A 386 0.94 24.47 3.11
N GLY A 387 1.97 24.11 3.87
CA GLY A 387 2.39 24.82 5.07
C GLY A 387 1.67 24.42 6.36
N LEU A 388 0.70 23.49 6.34
CA LEU A 388 0.12 22.93 7.57
C LEU A 388 1.13 22.05 8.32
N GLY A 389 1.90 21.20 7.64
CA GLY A 389 2.95 20.39 8.28
C GLY A 389 3.96 21.24 9.03
N ALA A 390 4.52 22.27 8.37
CA ALA A 390 5.41 23.24 8.99
C ALA A 390 4.77 24.02 10.16
N ALA A 391 3.45 24.24 10.16
CA ALA A 391 2.75 24.81 11.31
C ALA A 391 2.63 23.82 12.48
N ARG A 392 2.35 22.54 12.19
CA ARG A 392 2.30 21.45 13.17
C ARG A 392 3.66 21.25 13.85
N VAL A 393 4.75 21.23 13.08
CA VAL A 393 6.14 21.17 13.59
C VAL A 393 6.41 22.30 14.60
N ARG A 394 6.11 23.56 14.24
CA ARG A 394 6.28 24.70 15.17
C ARG A 394 5.45 24.55 16.44
N SER A 395 4.22 24.03 16.34
CA SER A 395 3.37 23.80 17.52
C SER A 395 3.94 22.72 18.46
N LEU A 396 4.49 21.63 17.90
CA LEU A 396 5.13 20.55 18.66
C LEU A 396 6.36 21.05 19.43
N PHE A 397 7.30 21.73 18.77
CA PHE A 397 8.50 22.24 19.43
C PHE A 397 8.20 23.42 20.37
N LYS A 398 7.09 24.14 20.21
CA LYS A 398 6.63 25.12 21.19
C LYS A 398 6.15 24.43 22.49
N GLU A 399 5.37 23.35 22.37
CA GLU A 399 4.87 22.63 23.54
C GLU A 399 5.94 21.75 24.20
N ALA A 400 6.92 21.23 23.44
CA ALA A 400 8.08 20.56 24.02
C ALA A 400 8.85 21.51 24.96
N ARG A 401 9.13 22.74 24.51
CA ARG A 401 9.79 23.77 25.32
C ARG A 401 8.97 24.25 26.52
N SER A 402 7.63 24.19 26.48
CA SER A 402 6.78 24.52 27.65
C SER A 402 6.73 23.40 28.70
N ARG A 403 7.18 22.18 28.35
CA ARG A 403 7.13 20.97 29.18
C ARG A 403 8.50 20.36 29.51
N ALA A 404 9.59 21.09 29.24
CA ALA A 404 10.95 20.62 29.49
C ALA A 404 11.20 20.31 30.98
N PRO A 405 11.99 19.26 31.32
CA PRO A 405 12.61 18.28 30.42
C PRO A 405 11.57 17.30 29.86
N CYS A 406 11.63 17.01 28.54
CA CYS A 406 10.68 16.11 27.87
C CYS A 406 11.28 15.35 26.68
N ILE A 407 10.61 14.27 26.27
CA ILE A 407 10.92 13.55 25.03
C ILE A 407 9.86 13.86 23.97
N VAL A 408 10.31 14.30 22.80
CA VAL A 408 9.52 14.36 21.57
C VAL A 408 9.77 13.09 20.77
N TYR A 409 8.72 12.42 20.32
CA TYR A 409 8.81 11.19 19.53
C TYR A 409 8.11 11.32 18.18
N ILE A 410 8.85 11.04 17.10
CA ILE A 410 8.37 11.05 15.72
C ILE A 410 8.51 9.64 15.13
N ASP A 411 7.42 8.90 15.03
CA ASP A 411 7.42 7.60 14.33
C ASP A 411 7.38 7.79 12.80
N GLU A 412 7.81 6.81 12.03
CA GLU A 412 7.82 6.83 10.55
C GLU A 412 8.36 8.15 9.94
N ILE A 413 9.50 8.64 10.46
CA ILE A 413 10.04 9.95 10.06
C ILE A 413 10.38 10.03 8.56
N ASP A 414 10.55 8.91 7.86
CA ASP A 414 10.73 8.83 6.42
C ASP A 414 9.52 9.30 5.58
N ALA A 415 8.36 9.52 6.20
CA ALA A 415 7.22 10.20 5.57
C ALA A 415 7.49 11.68 5.26
N VAL A 416 8.29 12.38 6.08
CA VAL A 416 8.72 13.78 5.85
C VAL A 416 10.21 13.91 5.56
N GLY A 417 11.03 13.00 6.07
CA GLY A 417 12.47 13.05 6.03
C GLY A 417 13.09 12.57 4.72
N LYS A 418 12.32 12.43 3.65
CA LYS A 418 12.72 11.75 2.42
C LYS A 418 13.73 12.57 1.60
N LYS A 419 14.73 11.90 1.03
CA LYS A 419 15.68 12.47 0.06
C LYS A 419 14.91 13.12 -1.10
N ARG A 420 15.20 14.40 -1.35
CA ARG A 420 14.65 15.19 -2.46
C ARG A 420 14.85 14.45 -3.79
N SER A 421 13.76 14.01 -4.40
CA SER A 421 13.84 13.28 -5.67
C SER A 421 14.13 14.25 -6.82
N THR A 422 15.17 13.97 -7.62
CA THR A 422 15.62 14.80 -8.75
C THR A 422 14.68 14.73 -9.97
N ASN A 423 13.39 14.49 -9.75
CA ASN A 423 12.38 14.34 -10.78
C ASN A 423 11.97 15.70 -11.32
N MET A 424 12.14 15.92 -12.62
CA MET A 424 11.86 17.19 -13.33
C MET A 424 10.38 17.63 -13.27
N SER A 425 9.47 16.78 -12.78
CA SER A 425 8.05 17.06 -12.58
C SER A 425 7.79 17.80 -11.26
N GLY A 426 8.19 19.07 -11.18
CA GLY A 426 8.19 19.89 -9.96
C GLY A 426 6.82 20.35 -9.43
N PHE A 427 5.88 19.42 -9.17
CA PHE A 427 4.53 19.72 -8.68
C PHE A 427 4.07 18.95 -7.42
N SER A 428 4.85 17.99 -6.91
CA SER A 428 4.45 17.13 -5.78
C SER A 428 5.23 17.36 -4.47
N ASN A 429 6.52 17.67 -4.52
CA ASN A 429 7.42 17.50 -3.36
C ASN A 429 7.51 18.74 -2.43
N THR A 430 6.85 19.85 -2.78
CA THR A 430 7.12 21.17 -2.14
C THR A 430 6.58 21.28 -0.72
N GLU A 431 5.56 20.52 -0.34
CA GLU A 431 5.04 20.48 1.04
C GLU A 431 5.96 19.64 1.94
N GLU A 432 6.29 18.42 1.53
CA GLU A 432 7.29 17.55 2.19
C GLU A 432 8.59 18.32 2.45
N GLU A 433 9.14 19.01 1.43
CA GLU A 433 10.35 19.82 1.59
C GLU A 433 10.15 21.01 2.53
N GLN A 434 9.03 21.74 2.46
CA GLN A 434 8.79 22.88 3.37
C GLN A 434 8.72 22.44 4.83
N THR A 435 8.03 21.34 5.08
CA THR A 435 7.80 20.77 6.41
C THR A 435 9.07 20.12 6.98
N LEU A 436 9.85 19.43 6.15
CA LEU A 436 11.20 18.97 6.48
C LEU A 436 12.12 20.14 6.85
N ASN A 437 12.22 21.18 6.02
CA ASN A 437 13.08 22.33 6.31
C ASN A 437 12.68 23.04 7.64
N GLN A 438 11.39 23.07 7.99
CA GLN A 438 10.97 23.60 9.30
C GLN A 438 11.40 22.70 10.48
N LEU A 439 11.36 21.37 10.33
CA LEU A 439 11.87 20.44 11.35
C LEU A 439 13.36 20.66 11.59
N LEU A 440 14.14 20.83 10.51
CA LEU A 440 15.57 21.16 10.62
C LEU A 440 15.81 22.49 11.37
N VAL A 441 15.00 23.52 11.10
CA VAL A 441 15.11 24.83 11.77
C VAL A 441 14.76 24.76 13.26
N GLU A 442 13.73 24.03 13.69
CA GLU A 442 13.44 23.86 15.12
C GLU A 442 14.56 23.06 15.82
N MET A 443 15.08 21.99 15.19
CA MET A 443 16.16 21.17 15.77
C MET A 443 17.49 21.93 15.90
N ASP A 444 17.87 22.71 14.88
CA ASP A 444 19.03 23.59 14.96
C ASP A 444 18.85 24.64 16.07
N GLY A 445 17.64 25.20 16.17
CA GLY A 445 17.26 26.25 17.13
C GLY A 445 17.09 25.82 18.58
N MET A 446 17.11 24.51 18.91
CA MET A 446 17.12 24.04 20.30
C MET A 446 18.47 24.37 20.98
N GLY A 447 18.44 25.03 22.13
CA GLY A 447 19.62 25.23 22.97
C GLY A 447 20.02 23.96 23.73
N THR A 448 21.28 23.86 24.16
CA THR A 448 21.73 22.78 25.08
C THR A 448 21.08 22.88 26.47
N THR A 449 20.47 24.02 26.79
CA THR A 449 19.71 24.35 28.00
C THR A 449 18.24 23.93 27.95
N ASP A 450 17.73 23.54 26.80
CA ASP A 450 16.28 23.38 26.61
C ASP A 450 15.77 22.04 27.15
N HIS A 451 16.67 21.09 27.46
CA HIS A 451 16.40 19.75 27.99
C HIS A 451 15.31 18.94 27.23
N VAL A 452 15.09 19.24 25.95
CA VAL A 452 14.26 18.46 25.02
C VAL A 452 15.15 17.47 24.28
N ILE A 453 14.69 16.22 24.15
CA ILE A 453 15.33 15.18 23.34
C ILE A 453 14.36 14.71 22.26
N VAL A 454 14.81 14.69 21.00
CA VAL A 454 14.01 14.20 19.87
C VAL A 454 14.38 12.76 19.54
N LEU A 455 13.50 11.82 19.88
CA LEU A 455 13.58 10.45 19.39
C LEU A 455 12.80 10.33 18.08
N ALA A 456 13.38 9.70 17.07
CA ALA A 456 12.72 9.42 15.80
C ALA A 456 12.87 7.93 15.45
N SER A 457 11.94 7.36 14.68
CA SER A 457 12.08 6.00 14.14
C SER A 457 11.79 5.92 12.65
N THR A 458 12.48 5.01 11.98
CA THR A 458 12.18 4.61 10.59
C THR A 458 12.41 3.12 10.39
N ASN A 459 11.81 2.58 9.33
CA ASN A 459 12.16 1.27 8.79
C ASN A 459 13.20 1.37 7.64
N ARG A 460 13.58 2.59 7.22
CA ARG A 460 14.28 2.88 5.96
C ARG A 460 15.28 4.05 6.08
N ALA A 461 16.46 3.79 6.63
CA ALA A 461 17.56 4.77 6.66
C ALA A 461 18.03 5.19 5.25
N ASP A 462 17.85 4.32 4.25
CA ASP A 462 18.32 4.51 2.88
C ASP A 462 17.68 5.72 2.18
N ILE A 463 16.39 5.98 2.43
CA ILE A 463 15.64 7.09 1.82
C ILE A 463 15.70 8.39 2.60
N LEU A 464 16.27 8.44 3.81
CA LEU A 464 16.30 9.67 4.61
C LEU A 464 17.29 10.72 4.07
N ASP A 465 16.91 11.99 4.07
CA ASP A 465 17.78 13.11 3.69
C ASP A 465 18.95 13.20 4.68
N ASN A 466 20.16 13.16 4.13
CA ASN A 466 21.42 13.31 4.85
C ASN A 466 21.49 14.62 5.67
N ALA A 467 20.57 15.56 5.50
CA ALA A 467 20.40 16.74 6.34
C ALA A 467 19.86 16.43 7.75
N LEU A 468 18.97 15.45 7.94
CA LEU A 468 18.45 15.06 9.27
C LEU A 468 19.53 14.39 10.12
N VAL A 469 20.36 13.58 9.47
CA VAL A 469 21.43 12.71 10.00
C VAL A 469 22.72 13.48 10.36
N ARG A 470 22.70 14.83 10.35
CA ARG A 470 23.89 15.62 10.68
C ARG A 470 24.10 15.75 12.19
N PRO A 471 25.36 15.79 12.67
CA PRO A 471 25.68 16.08 14.07
C PRO A 471 24.95 17.33 14.58
N GLY A 472 24.36 17.25 15.77
CA GLY A 472 23.51 18.31 16.34
C GLY A 472 22.03 18.26 15.95
N ARG A 473 21.59 17.26 15.16
CA ARG A 473 20.18 16.98 14.83
C ARG A 473 19.77 15.59 15.32
N LEU A 474 19.65 14.61 14.43
CA LEU A 474 19.59 13.19 14.78
C LEU A 474 21.02 12.65 14.69
N ASP A 475 21.78 12.80 15.77
CA ASP A 475 23.24 12.57 15.79
C ASP A 475 23.65 11.23 16.38
N ARG A 476 22.77 10.57 17.13
CA ARG A 476 22.88 9.16 17.49
C ARG A 476 22.00 8.31 16.55
N HIS A 477 22.52 7.16 16.14
CA HIS A 477 21.78 6.11 15.44
C HIS A 477 21.83 4.86 16.29
N ILE A 478 20.67 4.30 16.61
CA ILE A 478 20.55 3.11 17.46
C ILE A 478 19.90 2.02 16.61
N PHE A 479 20.64 0.95 16.36
CA PHE A 479 20.19 -0.16 15.54
C PHE A 479 19.41 -1.17 16.41
N ILE A 480 18.23 -1.55 15.92
CA ILE A 480 17.26 -2.42 16.59
C ILE A 480 16.92 -3.52 15.58
N ASP A 481 17.83 -4.49 15.48
CA ASP A 481 17.74 -5.60 14.54
C ASP A 481 16.74 -6.68 14.99
N LEU A 482 16.64 -7.76 14.20
CA LEU A 482 15.80 -8.91 14.53
C LEU A 482 16.33 -9.63 15.78
N PRO A 483 15.47 -10.01 16.73
CA PRO A 483 15.89 -10.56 18.01
C PRO A 483 16.69 -11.86 17.87
N THR A 484 17.79 -11.93 18.61
CA THR A 484 18.64 -13.13 18.72
C THR A 484 17.88 -14.28 19.40
N LEU A 485 18.39 -15.53 19.32
CA LEU A 485 17.73 -16.68 19.95
C LEU A 485 17.38 -16.47 21.46
N PRO A 486 18.29 -16.01 22.34
CA PRO A 486 17.96 -15.75 23.74
C PRO A 486 16.90 -14.64 23.89
N GLU A 487 16.96 -13.59 23.08
CA GLU A 487 15.99 -12.50 23.15
C GLU A 487 14.61 -12.93 22.67
N ARG A 488 14.52 -13.80 21.64
CA ARG A 488 13.25 -14.42 21.25
C ARG A 488 12.65 -15.24 22.39
N LYS A 489 13.48 -16.00 23.12
CA LYS A 489 13.04 -16.76 24.30
C LYS A 489 12.46 -15.83 25.38
N GLU A 490 13.12 -14.71 25.69
CA GLU A 490 12.59 -13.70 26.62
C GLU A 490 11.28 -13.07 26.13
N ILE A 491 11.17 -12.74 24.84
CA ILE A 491 9.95 -12.16 24.25
C ILE A 491 8.80 -13.17 24.31
N PHE A 492 9.05 -14.45 24.01
CA PHE A 492 8.09 -15.52 24.27
C PHE A 492 7.72 -15.57 25.75
N GLU A 493 8.68 -15.64 26.68
CA GLU A 493 8.39 -15.69 28.12
C GLU A 493 7.62 -14.47 28.64
N HIS A 494 7.80 -13.28 28.05
CA HIS A 494 6.99 -12.10 28.37
C HIS A 494 5.54 -12.29 27.93
N HIS A 495 5.28 -12.64 26.67
CA HIS A 495 3.90 -12.81 26.17
C HIS A 495 3.19 -14.05 26.75
N LEU A 496 3.92 -15.14 26.97
CA LEU A 496 3.42 -16.38 27.55
C LEU A 496 2.92 -16.22 29.00
N LYS A 497 3.49 -15.29 29.79
CA LYS A 497 3.02 -14.98 31.17
C LYS A 497 1.60 -14.44 31.23
N ILE A 498 1.07 -13.90 30.13
CA ILE A 498 -0.29 -13.35 30.04
C ILE A 498 -1.31 -14.46 29.70
N LEU A 499 -0.85 -15.60 29.18
CA LEU A 499 -1.69 -16.67 28.63
C LEU A 499 -1.91 -17.82 29.60
N LYS A 500 -3.05 -18.50 29.44
CA LYS A 500 -3.40 -19.68 30.24
C LYS A 500 -2.87 -20.95 29.58
N LEU A 501 -1.65 -21.34 29.96
CA LEU A 501 -0.92 -22.48 29.40
C LEU A 501 -1.21 -23.79 30.13
N THR A 502 -0.90 -24.92 29.48
CA THR A 502 -0.96 -26.26 30.07
C THR A 502 0.32 -26.61 30.85
N GLN A 503 1.47 -26.10 30.41
CA GLN A 503 2.78 -26.22 31.05
C GLN A 503 3.39 -24.82 31.34
N PRO A 504 4.41 -24.68 32.22
CA PRO A 504 5.04 -23.37 32.47
C PRO A 504 5.67 -22.77 31.20
N ALA A 505 5.65 -21.44 31.09
CA ALA A 505 6.11 -20.71 29.90
C ALA A 505 7.52 -21.12 29.42
N ASN A 506 8.44 -21.36 30.35
CA ASN A 506 9.83 -21.75 30.09
C ASN A 506 9.96 -23.08 29.32
N PHE A 507 8.98 -23.99 29.41
CA PHE A 507 8.95 -25.24 28.63
C PHE A 507 8.74 -24.96 27.14
N TYR A 508 7.84 -24.04 26.81
CA TYR A 508 7.53 -23.67 25.43
C TYR A 508 8.56 -22.69 24.84
N SER A 509 9.06 -21.74 25.66
CA SER A 509 9.87 -20.60 25.18
C SER A 509 11.10 -20.99 24.36
N GLN A 510 11.83 -22.03 24.79
CA GLN A 510 13.02 -22.53 24.09
C GLN A 510 12.69 -23.08 22.70
N ARG A 511 11.77 -24.05 22.63
CA ARG A 511 11.32 -24.70 21.38
C ARG A 511 10.72 -23.67 20.41
N LEU A 512 9.96 -22.69 20.91
CA LEU A 512 9.36 -21.65 20.06
C LEU A 512 10.40 -20.63 19.55
N ALA A 513 11.38 -20.23 20.36
CA ALA A 513 12.47 -19.36 19.92
C ALA A 513 13.38 -20.01 18.86
N GLU A 514 13.55 -21.33 18.92
CA GLU A 514 14.19 -22.15 17.89
C GLU A 514 13.35 -22.21 16.61
N LEU A 515 12.04 -22.49 16.72
CA LEU A 515 11.11 -22.59 15.58
C LEU A 515 10.78 -21.25 14.88
N SER A 516 11.15 -20.10 15.45
CA SER A 516 10.87 -18.75 14.90
C SER A 516 12.13 -17.96 14.47
N PRO A 517 13.06 -18.52 13.66
CA PRO A 517 14.26 -17.80 13.26
C PRO A 517 13.94 -16.62 12.33
N GLY A 518 14.52 -15.46 12.63
CA GLY A 518 14.31 -14.22 11.86
C GLY A 518 12.95 -13.53 12.08
N PHE A 519 12.15 -13.96 13.06
CA PHE A 519 10.85 -13.34 13.39
C PHE A 519 11.05 -12.10 14.27
N SER A 520 10.25 -11.05 14.05
CA SER A 520 10.25 -9.85 14.89
C SER A 520 9.51 -10.08 16.22
N GLY A 521 9.65 -9.15 17.17
CA GLY A 521 8.88 -9.18 18.42
C GLY A 521 7.36 -9.15 18.20
N ALA A 522 6.89 -8.42 17.18
CA ALA A 522 5.48 -8.42 16.79
C ALA A 522 5.01 -9.75 16.20
N ASP A 523 5.86 -10.46 15.44
CA ASP A 523 5.54 -11.80 14.92
C ASP A 523 5.43 -12.83 16.06
N ILE A 524 6.30 -12.73 17.06
CA ILE A 524 6.27 -13.57 18.28
C ILE A 524 5.00 -13.29 19.11
N ALA A 525 4.63 -12.02 19.31
CA ALA A 525 3.37 -11.65 19.92
C ALA A 525 2.16 -12.21 19.14
N ASN A 526 2.23 -12.19 17.80
CA ASN A 526 1.19 -12.73 16.93
C ASN A 526 1.08 -14.26 17.00
N ILE A 527 2.20 -15.02 17.08
CA ILE A 527 2.18 -16.47 17.36
C ILE A 527 1.42 -16.74 18.66
N CYS A 528 1.76 -16.02 19.73
CA CYS A 528 1.14 -16.22 21.05
C CYS A 528 -0.37 -15.95 21.01
N ASN A 529 -0.80 -14.92 20.28
CA ASN A 529 -2.22 -14.58 20.09
C ASN A 529 -2.96 -15.59 19.19
N GLU A 530 -2.38 -16.00 18.05
CA GLU A 530 -3.00 -16.98 17.14
C GLU A 530 -3.09 -18.39 17.77
N ALA A 531 -2.14 -18.76 18.64
CA ALA A 531 -2.23 -19.99 19.44
C ALA A 531 -3.42 -19.93 20.43
N ALA A 532 -3.60 -18.80 21.12
CA ALA A 532 -4.75 -18.57 22.00
C ALA A 532 -6.08 -18.59 21.23
N LEU A 533 -6.13 -18.00 20.03
CA LEU A 533 -7.30 -18.01 19.15
C LEU A 533 -7.59 -19.39 18.52
N HIS A 534 -6.57 -20.24 18.33
CA HIS A 534 -6.74 -21.63 17.93
C HIS A 534 -7.32 -22.47 19.08
N ALA A 535 -6.68 -22.43 20.25
CA ALA A 535 -7.15 -23.10 21.46
C ALA A 535 -8.60 -22.74 21.80
N ALA A 536 -8.97 -21.46 21.70
CA ALA A 536 -10.33 -20.99 21.92
C ALA A 536 -11.34 -21.45 20.85
N ARG A 537 -10.90 -21.73 19.61
CA ARG A 537 -11.76 -22.23 18.51
C ARG A 537 -12.05 -23.72 18.63
N GLU A 538 -11.04 -24.51 18.97
CA GLU A 538 -11.17 -25.96 19.15
C GLU A 538 -11.70 -26.33 20.57
N GLY A 539 -11.92 -25.34 21.43
CA GLY A 539 -12.57 -25.50 22.74
C GLY A 539 -11.64 -25.93 23.88
N HIS A 540 -10.32 -25.76 23.71
CA HIS A 540 -9.32 -26.11 24.72
C HIS A 540 -9.45 -25.23 25.98
N LYS A 541 -9.23 -25.82 27.16
CA LYS A 541 -9.32 -25.11 28.45
C LYS A 541 -8.04 -24.35 28.83
N SER A 542 -6.94 -24.65 28.14
CA SER A 542 -5.60 -24.07 28.26
C SER A 542 -4.88 -24.32 26.93
N ILE A 543 -3.92 -23.48 26.58
CA ILE A 543 -3.13 -23.60 25.34
C ILE A 543 -2.11 -24.73 25.51
N ASP A 544 -1.91 -25.55 24.48
CA ASP A 544 -0.86 -26.58 24.47
C ASP A 544 0.06 -26.50 23.23
N THR A 545 1.09 -27.34 23.20
CA THR A 545 2.15 -27.42 22.17
C THR A 545 1.59 -27.39 20.74
N SER A 546 0.51 -28.13 20.47
CA SER A 546 -0.13 -28.22 19.16
C SER A 546 -0.76 -26.90 18.69
N ASP A 547 -1.28 -26.09 19.61
CA ASP A 547 -1.85 -24.76 19.30
C ASP A 547 -0.74 -23.79 18.88
N PHE A 548 0.43 -23.86 19.53
CA PHE A 548 1.59 -23.05 19.16
C PHE A 548 2.23 -23.51 17.84
N GLU A 549 2.36 -24.82 17.60
CA GLU A 549 2.86 -25.34 16.33
C GLU A 549 1.93 -24.96 15.17
N TYR A 550 0.61 -25.05 15.36
CA TYR A 550 -0.36 -24.53 14.41
C TYR A 550 -0.17 -23.02 14.15
N ALA A 551 0.06 -22.21 15.19
CA ALA A 551 0.26 -20.77 15.04
C ALA A 551 1.54 -20.42 14.26
N VAL A 552 2.65 -21.14 14.51
CA VAL A 552 3.91 -20.99 13.75
C VAL A 552 3.72 -21.39 12.29
N GLU A 553 3.12 -22.56 12.01
CA GLU A 553 2.79 -22.98 10.63
C GLU A 553 1.89 -21.97 9.91
N ARG A 554 0.90 -21.43 10.62
CA ARG A 554 -0.09 -20.48 10.10
C ARG A 554 0.53 -19.13 9.75
N LEU A 555 1.58 -18.72 10.47
CA LEU A 555 2.34 -17.51 10.13
C LEU A 555 3.32 -17.76 8.97
N LEU A 556 3.97 -18.93 8.90
CA LEU A 556 4.90 -19.32 7.82
C LEU A 556 4.21 -19.57 6.47
N ALA A 557 3.22 -20.46 6.43
CA ALA A 557 2.60 -20.96 5.20
C ALA A 557 1.17 -20.43 4.97
N GLY A 558 0.58 -19.81 6.00
CA GLY A 558 -0.79 -19.29 5.96
C GLY A 558 -1.86 -20.28 6.46
N SER A 559 -3.12 -19.82 6.41
CA SER A 559 -4.29 -20.62 6.80
C SER A 559 -4.48 -21.83 5.89
N VAL A 560 -4.91 -22.97 6.44
CA VAL A 560 -5.35 -24.14 5.65
C VAL A 560 -6.63 -23.82 4.88
N LYS A 561 -6.64 -24.07 3.56
CA LYS A 561 -7.83 -23.94 2.70
C LYS A 561 -8.62 -25.24 2.65
N LYS A 562 -9.36 -25.57 3.74
CA LYS A 562 -10.25 -26.76 3.81
C LYS A 562 -11.27 -26.86 2.65
N SER A 563 -11.54 -25.76 1.94
CA SER A 563 -12.44 -25.72 0.78
C SER A 563 -11.77 -26.04 -0.58
N LYS A 564 -10.44 -26.04 -0.69
CA LYS A 564 -9.74 -26.39 -1.94
C LYS A 564 -9.29 -27.85 -1.90
N ILE A 565 -10.21 -28.76 -2.12
CA ILE A 565 -9.91 -30.19 -2.32
C ILE A 565 -9.15 -30.34 -3.66
N LEU A 566 -8.01 -31.02 -3.65
CA LEU A 566 -7.25 -31.37 -4.85
C LEU A 566 -7.78 -32.68 -5.45
N SER A 567 -7.63 -32.87 -6.76
CA SER A 567 -7.83 -34.19 -7.35
C SER A 567 -6.77 -35.17 -6.86
N LYS A 568 -7.08 -36.48 -6.84
CA LYS A 568 -6.12 -37.52 -6.42
C LYS A 568 -4.84 -37.55 -7.27
N GLU A 569 -4.93 -37.12 -8.53
CA GLU A 569 -3.77 -36.99 -9.41
C GLU A 569 -2.90 -35.79 -9.02
N GLU A 570 -3.49 -34.60 -8.80
CA GLU A 570 -2.74 -33.43 -8.29
C GLU A 570 -2.13 -33.71 -6.91
N GLN A 571 -2.89 -34.33 -6.00
CA GLN A 571 -2.42 -34.69 -4.66
C GLN A 571 -1.23 -35.67 -4.74
N ARG A 572 -1.25 -36.63 -5.67
CA ARG A 572 -0.12 -37.52 -5.95
C ARG A 572 1.09 -36.76 -6.51
N VAL A 573 0.90 -35.81 -7.41
CA VAL A 573 2.01 -35.01 -7.94
C VAL A 573 2.64 -34.15 -6.84
N VAL A 574 1.83 -33.49 -6.00
CA VAL A 574 2.31 -32.71 -4.84
C VAL A 574 3.03 -33.58 -3.82
N ALA A 575 2.55 -34.80 -3.53
CA ALA A 575 3.23 -35.72 -2.61
C ALA A 575 4.62 -36.13 -3.09
N PHE A 576 4.79 -36.42 -4.38
CA PHE A 576 6.11 -36.70 -4.97
C PHE A 576 7.00 -35.44 -5.05
N HIS A 577 6.41 -34.26 -5.27
CA HIS A 577 7.12 -32.98 -5.28
C HIS A 577 7.71 -32.64 -3.90
N GLU A 578 6.89 -32.63 -2.85
CA GLU A 578 7.34 -32.38 -1.48
C GLU A 578 8.34 -33.46 -1.01
N SER A 579 8.10 -34.74 -1.34
CA SER A 579 9.05 -35.83 -1.07
C SER A 579 10.41 -35.62 -1.75
N GLY A 580 10.44 -34.97 -2.91
CA GLY A 580 11.67 -34.59 -3.61
C GLY A 580 12.51 -33.58 -2.82
N HIS A 581 11.87 -32.58 -2.21
CA HIS A 581 12.55 -31.64 -1.32
C HIS A 581 13.03 -32.32 -0.03
N VAL A 582 12.17 -33.15 0.59
CA VAL A 582 12.49 -33.86 1.83
C VAL A 582 13.68 -34.80 1.64
N LEU A 583 13.66 -35.65 0.61
CA LEU A 583 14.69 -36.68 0.40
C LEU A 583 16.05 -36.08 0.05
N VAL A 584 16.10 -35.07 -0.83
CA VAL A 584 17.35 -34.34 -1.13
C VAL A 584 17.83 -33.58 0.11
N GLY A 585 16.91 -32.98 0.86
CA GLY A 585 17.15 -32.36 2.16
C GLY A 585 17.71 -33.32 3.20
N TRP A 586 17.33 -34.60 3.18
CA TRP A 586 17.81 -35.63 4.11
C TRP A 586 19.19 -36.18 3.73
N LEU A 587 19.44 -36.38 2.43
CA LEU A 587 20.62 -37.10 1.93
C LEU A 587 21.90 -36.27 1.75
N LEU A 588 21.80 -34.96 1.47
CA LEU A 588 22.95 -34.07 1.30
C LEU A 588 23.67 -33.77 2.64
N GLU A 589 24.85 -33.14 2.65
CA GLU A 589 25.59 -32.94 3.91
C GLU A 589 25.17 -31.66 4.65
N HIS A 590 25.26 -30.53 3.96
CA HIS A 590 25.15 -29.20 4.53
C HIS A 590 23.73 -28.59 4.46
N THR A 591 22.72 -29.37 4.03
CA THR A 591 21.32 -28.92 4.00
C THR A 591 20.72 -28.71 5.40
N GLU A 592 19.76 -27.80 5.44
CA GLU A 592 18.96 -27.47 6.62
C GLU A 592 17.99 -28.61 7.01
N ALA A 593 17.58 -28.66 8.28
CA ALA A 593 16.77 -29.76 8.81
C ALA A 593 15.31 -29.65 8.36
N VAL A 594 14.73 -30.75 7.86
CA VAL A 594 13.30 -30.81 7.51
C VAL A 594 12.52 -31.29 8.73
N LEU A 595 11.76 -30.38 9.35
CA LEU A 595 11.01 -30.66 10.58
C LEU A 595 9.66 -31.32 10.30
N LYS A 596 9.02 -30.94 9.19
CA LYS A 596 7.64 -31.32 8.87
C LYS A 596 7.37 -31.12 7.39
N VAL A 597 6.53 -31.95 6.81
CA VAL A 597 6.08 -31.82 5.42
C VAL A 597 4.58 -32.10 5.33
N SER A 598 3.88 -31.33 4.49
CA SER A 598 2.42 -31.34 4.38
C SER A 598 1.98 -31.14 2.93
N ILE A 599 1.07 -31.98 2.44
CA ILE A 599 0.41 -31.82 1.13
C ILE A 599 -0.94 -31.09 1.22
N ALA A 600 -1.28 -30.55 2.39
CA ALA A 600 -2.56 -29.88 2.64
C ALA A 600 -2.51 -28.40 2.18
N PRO A 601 -3.39 -27.96 1.26
CA PRO A 601 -3.25 -26.66 0.61
C PRO A 601 -3.48 -25.46 1.55
N ARG A 602 -2.57 -24.49 1.49
CA ARG A 602 -2.57 -23.29 2.35
C ARG A 602 -3.03 -22.02 1.62
N THR A 603 -3.06 -20.88 2.32
CA THR A 603 -3.37 -19.59 1.72
C THR A 603 -2.24 -19.04 0.87
N ASN A 604 -1.00 -19.13 1.37
CA ASN A 604 0.16 -18.46 0.78
C ASN A 604 1.09 -19.43 0.02
N ALA A 605 1.10 -20.71 0.39
CA ALA A 605 1.96 -21.73 -0.22
C ALA A 605 1.32 -22.46 -1.43
N SER A 606 2.18 -22.96 -2.33
CA SER A 606 1.84 -23.60 -3.60
C SER A 606 1.44 -25.07 -3.47
N LEU A 607 0.20 -25.29 -2.99
CA LEU A 607 -0.46 -26.61 -2.82
C LEU A 607 0.11 -27.50 -1.70
N GLY A 608 1.42 -27.66 -1.61
CA GLY A 608 2.12 -28.29 -0.48
C GLY A 608 2.96 -27.29 0.32
N PHE A 609 3.63 -27.78 1.37
CA PHE A 609 4.66 -27.06 2.10
C PHE A 609 5.60 -28.01 2.86
N THR A 610 6.91 -27.84 2.68
CA THR A 610 7.97 -28.44 3.50
C THR A 610 8.53 -27.40 4.47
N GLN A 611 8.41 -27.65 5.78
CA GLN A 611 8.97 -26.82 6.84
C GLN A 611 10.44 -27.16 7.08
N ILE A 612 11.32 -26.25 6.68
CA ILE A 612 12.77 -26.32 6.85
C ILE A 612 13.16 -25.41 8.02
N LEU A 613 14.05 -25.87 8.90
CA LEU A 613 14.62 -25.06 9.98
C LEU A 613 15.98 -24.48 9.56
N PRO A 614 16.07 -23.18 9.23
CA PRO A 614 17.34 -22.55 8.89
C PRO A 614 18.24 -22.42 10.13
N ARG A 615 19.55 -22.60 9.93
CA ARG A 615 20.56 -22.34 10.96
C ARG A 615 20.75 -20.82 11.12
N ASN A 616 21.01 -20.34 12.34
CA ASN A 616 21.38 -18.94 12.59
C ASN A 616 22.82 -18.66 12.11
N GLN A 617 23.04 -18.70 10.79
CA GLN A 617 24.36 -18.64 10.15
C GLN A 617 24.35 -17.55 9.07
N PHE A 618 25.26 -16.58 9.16
CA PHE A 618 25.35 -15.44 8.24
C PHE A 618 26.35 -15.66 7.08
N LEU A 619 27.29 -16.59 7.22
CA LEU A 619 28.35 -16.88 6.25
C LEU A 619 28.06 -18.24 5.59
N PHE A 620 27.90 -18.28 4.27
CA PHE A 620 27.62 -19.50 3.51
C PHE A 620 28.76 -19.86 2.55
N THR A 621 29.12 -21.14 2.45
CA THR A 621 30.11 -21.63 1.49
C THR A 621 29.51 -21.86 0.09
N LYS A 622 30.37 -22.07 -0.91
CA LYS A 622 29.97 -22.35 -2.31
C LYS A 622 29.19 -23.67 -2.40
N GLU A 623 29.54 -24.64 -1.56
CA GLU A 623 28.96 -25.96 -1.40
C GLU A 623 27.58 -25.88 -0.73
N GLN A 624 27.48 -25.14 0.39
CA GLN A 624 26.21 -24.90 1.09
C GLN A 624 25.16 -24.24 0.18
N LEU A 625 25.57 -23.24 -0.63
CA LEU A 625 24.66 -22.60 -1.57
C LEU A 625 24.28 -23.52 -2.76
N PHE A 626 25.23 -24.35 -3.24
CA PHE A 626 24.96 -25.35 -4.27
C PHE A 626 23.98 -26.44 -3.80
N GLU A 627 24.17 -26.99 -2.59
CA GLU A 627 23.24 -27.96 -2.01
C GLU A 627 21.87 -27.35 -1.71
N ARG A 628 21.81 -26.07 -1.29
CA ARG A 628 20.54 -25.33 -1.16
C ARG A 628 19.81 -25.18 -2.50
N MET A 629 20.55 -25.02 -3.61
CA MET A 629 19.97 -25.07 -4.96
C MET A 629 19.47 -26.48 -5.31
N CYS A 630 20.21 -27.54 -4.98
CA CYS A 630 19.78 -28.93 -5.21
C CYS A 630 18.50 -29.27 -4.43
N MET A 631 18.43 -28.92 -3.14
CA MET A 631 17.24 -29.12 -2.30
C MET A 631 15.99 -28.44 -2.87
N ALA A 632 16.13 -27.21 -3.38
CA ALA A 632 15.05 -26.50 -4.05
C ALA A 632 14.71 -27.07 -5.45
N LEU A 633 15.65 -27.68 -6.16
CA LEU A 633 15.35 -28.41 -7.41
C LEU A 633 14.71 -29.78 -7.19
N GLY A 634 14.74 -30.30 -5.96
CA GLY A 634 14.25 -31.63 -5.56
C GLY A 634 12.85 -31.96 -6.06
N GLY A 635 11.86 -31.10 -5.79
CA GLY A 635 10.47 -31.36 -6.20
C GLY A 635 10.25 -31.46 -7.70
N ARG A 636 10.88 -30.57 -8.48
CA ARG A 636 10.83 -30.64 -9.97
C ARG A 636 11.54 -31.87 -10.52
N ALA A 637 12.66 -32.27 -9.93
CA ALA A 637 13.36 -33.49 -10.34
C ALA A 637 12.54 -34.76 -10.01
N ALA A 638 11.89 -34.80 -8.84
CA ALA A 638 10.99 -35.88 -8.45
C ALA A 638 9.76 -36.00 -9.35
N GLU A 639 9.16 -34.87 -9.77
CA GLU A 639 8.09 -34.85 -10.80
C GLU A 639 8.58 -35.50 -12.11
N ALA A 640 9.73 -35.04 -12.62
CA ALA A 640 10.28 -35.50 -13.89
C ALA A 640 10.59 -37.02 -13.88
N ILE A 641 11.26 -37.50 -12.83
CA ILE A 641 11.62 -38.92 -12.65
C ILE A 641 10.38 -39.82 -12.51
N THR A 642 9.31 -39.32 -11.88
CA THR A 642 8.13 -40.15 -11.54
C THR A 642 7.07 -40.13 -12.64
N PHE A 643 6.76 -38.97 -13.20
CA PHE A 643 5.64 -38.78 -14.14
C PHE A 643 6.07 -38.52 -15.58
N ASN A 644 7.38 -38.34 -15.84
CA ASN A 644 7.94 -37.92 -17.13
C ASN A 644 7.27 -36.64 -17.68
N LYS A 645 6.87 -35.76 -16.76
CA LYS A 645 6.15 -34.50 -16.95
C LYS A 645 6.60 -33.53 -15.85
N VAL A 646 6.44 -32.23 -16.08
CA VAL A 646 6.76 -31.18 -15.10
C VAL A 646 5.61 -30.18 -14.99
N THR A 647 5.33 -29.70 -13.79
CA THR A 647 4.23 -28.77 -13.50
C THR A 647 4.69 -27.32 -13.37
N THR A 648 3.72 -26.42 -13.21
CA THR A 648 3.92 -25.02 -12.81
C THR A 648 4.19 -24.85 -11.30
N GLY A 649 4.01 -25.88 -10.46
CA GLY A 649 4.21 -25.79 -9.01
C GLY A 649 5.61 -25.34 -8.62
N ALA A 650 6.63 -25.87 -9.32
CA ALA A 650 8.04 -25.54 -9.14
C ALA A 650 8.45 -24.08 -9.49
N GLN A 651 7.51 -23.18 -9.81
CA GLN A 651 7.82 -21.80 -10.20
C GLN A 651 8.60 -21.06 -9.11
N ASP A 652 8.20 -21.22 -7.84
CA ASP A 652 8.83 -20.50 -6.74
C ASP A 652 10.21 -21.04 -6.39
N ASP A 653 10.45 -22.33 -6.56
CA ASP A 653 11.77 -22.93 -6.33
C ASP A 653 12.73 -22.62 -7.46
N LEU A 654 12.27 -22.61 -8.71
CA LEU A 654 13.05 -22.05 -9.83
C LEU A 654 13.40 -20.57 -9.58
N ARG A 655 12.50 -19.78 -8.97
CA ARG A 655 12.76 -18.39 -8.57
C ARG A 655 13.79 -18.28 -7.44
N LYS A 656 13.71 -19.12 -6.39
CA LYS A 656 14.72 -19.22 -5.32
C LYS A 656 16.10 -19.60 -5.88
N VAL A 657 16.16 -20.69 -6.64
CA VAL A 657 17.37 -21.25 -7.27
C VAL A 657 18.04 -20.24 -8.21
N THR A 658 17.25 -19.54 -9.03
CA THR A 658 17.75 -18.49 -9.93
C THR A 658 18.35 -17.33 -9.13
N ARG A 659 17.69 -16.88 -8.05
CA ARG A 659 18.22 -15.81 -7.19
C ARG A 659 19.57 -16.21 -6.56
N VAL A 660 19.67 -17.42 -5.99
CA VAL A 660 20.92 -17.92 -5.40
C VAL A 660 22.04 -17.99 -6.44
N ALA A 661 21.75 -18.53 -7.64
CA ALA A 661 22.73 -18.62 -8.73
C ALA A 661 23.27 -17.23 -9.14
N TYR A 662 22.39 -16.23 -9.31
CA TYR A 662 22.82 -14.87 -9.61
C TYR A 662 23.58 -14.23 -8.44
N SER A 663 23.19 -14.42 -7.18
CA SER A 663 23.96 -13.93 -6.03
C SER A 663 25.38 -14.53 -5.99
N MET A 664 25.53 -15.84 -6.20
CA MET A 664 26.84 -16.50 -6.26
C MET A 664 27.75 -15.94 -7.36
N VAL A 665 27.20 -15.69 -8.56
CA VAL A 665 27.96 -15.20 -9.74
C VAL A 665 28.22 -13.69 -9.70
N LYS A 666 27.27 -12.89 -9.21
CA LYS A 666 27.27 -11.41 -9.32
C LYS A 666 27.68 -10.68 -8.03
N GLN A 667 27.31 -11.22 -6.86
CA GLN A 667 27.47 -10.54 -5.57
C GLN A 667 28.61 -11.13 -4.75
N TYR A 668 28.72 -12.47 -4.72
CA TYR A 668 29.67 -13.19 -3.86
C TYR A 668 30.99 -13.57 -4.57
N GLY A 669 31.13 -13.32 -5.88
CA GLY A 669 32.36 -13.61 -6.62
C GLY A 669 32.75 -15.09 -6.67
N MET A 670 31.79 -16.02 -6.48
CA MET A 670 32.05 -17.47 -6.38
C MET A 670 32.24 -18.16 -7.75
N CYS A 671 32.28 -17.39 -8.84
CA CYS A 671 32.38 -17.89 -10.21
C CYS A 671 33.74 -17.55 -10.82
N ASP A 672 34.50 -18.59 -11.14
CA ASP A 672 35.93 -18.49 -11.46
C ASP A 672 36.21 -17.77 -12.79
N SER A 673 35.24 -17.73 -13.72
CA SER A 673 35.35 -17.02 -15.00
C SER A 673 34.97 -15.53 -14.91
N VAL A 674 34.09 -15.16 -13.97
CA VAL A 674 33.69 -13.76 -13.70
C VAL A 674 34.67 -13.10 -12.72
N GLY A 675 35.26 -13.89 -11.82
CA GLY A 675 36.25 -13.45 -10.83
C GLY A 675 35.64 -12.88 -9.55
N GLN A 676 36.51 -12.45 -8.65
CA GLN A 676 36.17 -11.95 -7.31
C GLN A 676 35.67 -10.49 -7.36
N VAL A 677 34.60 -10.26 -8.11
CA VAL A 677 33.94 -8.95 -8.26
C VAL A 677 32.53 -9.00 -7.70
N SER A 678 32.10 -7.88 -7.11
CA SER A 678 30.76 -7.73 -6.54
C SER A 678 30.04 -6.56 -7.18
N PHE A 679 28.83 -6.80 -7.69
CA PHE A 679 27.95 -5.77 -8.22
C PHE A 679 26.66 -5.71 -7.41
N PRO A 680 26.23 -4.53 -6.92
CA PRO A 680 25.02 -4.42 -6.12
C PRO A 680 23.77 -4.82 -6.90
N ASP A 681 22.73 -5.25 -6.19
CA ASP A 681 21.40 -5.34 -6.80
C ASP A 681 20.88 -3.95 -7.12
N THR A 682 20.55 -3.77 -8.39
CA THR A 682 19.98 -2.54 -8.90
C THR A 682 18.53 -2.52 -8.44
N GLU A 683 18.28 -1.87 -7.31
CA GLU A 683 16.94 -1.48 -6.86
C GLU A 683 16.13 -0.95 -8.06
N PRO A 684 14.83 -1.28 -8.20
CA PRO A 684 13.96 -0.76 -9.26
C PRO A 684 13.57 0.72 -9.04
N SER A 685 14.47 1.52 -8.46
CA SER A 685 14.25 2.90 -8.04
C SER A 685 14.34 3.89 -9.20
N GLY A 686 13.38 3.78 -10.14
CA GLY A 686 12.89 4.84 -11.04
C GLY A 686 13.81 5.37 -12.15
N GLY A 687 15.13 5.40 -11.94
CA GLY A 687 16.09 5.91 -12.92
C GLY A 687 16.44 4.88 -14.00
N VAL A 688 16.76 5.37 -15.21
CA VAL A 688 17.43 4.57 -16.26
C VAL A 688 18.90 4.37 -15.88
N GLY A 689 19.12 3.59 -14.83
CA GLY A 689 20.44 3.28 -14.29
C GLY A 689 21.27 2.49 -15.30
N ARG A 690 22.39 3.05 -15.75
CA ARG A 690 23.41 2.29 -16.48
C ARG A 690 23.86 1.13 -15.61
N ARG A 691 23.76 -0.10 -16.13
CA ARG A 691 24.33 -1.29 -15.47
C ARG A 691 25.84 -1.04 -15.26
N PRO A 692 26.43 -1.39 -14.09
CA PRO A 692 27.84 -1.14 -13.80
C PRO A 692 28.81 -2.06 -14.56
N PHE A 693 28.31 -2.88 -15.48
CA PHE A 693 29.05 -3.87 -16.27
C PHE A 693 28.63 -3.82 -17.74
N SER A 694 29.49 -4.33 -18.62
CA SER A 694 29.23 -4.41 -20.06
C SER A 694 28.20 -5.49 -20.41
N GLN A 695 27.59 -5.40 -21.60
CA GLN A 695 26.68 -6.43 -22.10
C GLN A 695 27.36 -7.80 -22.26
N GLY A 696 28.65 -7.83 -22.63
CA GLY A 696 29.43 -9.07 -22.74
C GLY A 696 29.63 -9.75 -21.40
N LEU A 697 29.99 -9.00 -20.35
CA LEU A 697 30.12 -9.55 -19.00
C LEU A 697 28.77 -10.04 -18.47
N GLN A 698 27.66 -9.36 -18.79
CA GLN A 698 26.33 -9.85 -18.45
C GLN A 698 26.02 -11.18 -19.16
N GLN A 699 26.27 -11.30 -20.47
CA GLN A 699 26.05 -12.56 -21.19
C GLN A 699 26.86 -13.73 -20.59
N GLN A 700 28.06 -13.46 -20.09
CA GLN A 700 28.87 -14.43 -19.37
C GLN A 700 28.26 -14.82 -18.02
N MET A 701 27.80 -13.84 -17.21
CA MET A 701 27.11 -14.10 -15.94
C MET A 701 25.82 -14.92 -16.15
N ASP A 702 25.01 -14.55 -17.14
CA ASP A 702 23.76 -15.23 -17.51
C ASP A 702 24.02 -16.68 -17.96
N HIS A 703 25.16 -16.92 -18.65
CA HIS A 703 25.62 -18.25 -19.05
C HIS A 703 26.08 -19.10 -17.84
N GLU A 704 26.91 -18.54 -16.97
CA GLU A 704 27.44 -19.24 -15.78
C GLU A 704 26.34 -19.58 -14.77
N ALA A 705 25.40 -18.67 -14.53
CA ALA A 705 24.22 -18.94 -13.71
C ALA A 705 23.41 -20.12 -14.29
N LYS A 706 23.21 -20.16 -15.62
CA LYS A 706 22.54 -21.28 -16.30
C LYS A 706 23.33 -22.59 -16.17
N LEU A 707 24.66 -22.57 -16.30
CA LEU A 707 25.51 -23.75 -16.10
C LEU A 707 25.51 -24.24 -14.64
N LEU A 708 25.43 -23.34 -13.67
CA LEU A 708 25.36 -23.68 -12.24
C LEU A 708 24.03 -24.36 -11.91
N ILE A 709 22.91 -23.81 -12.39
CA ILE A 709 21.57 -24.40 -12.24
C ILE A 709 21.48 -25.77 -12.93
N ALA A 710 22.06 -25.90 -14.13
CA ALA A 710 22.09 -27.19 -14.85
C ALA A 710 22.95 -28.26 -14.14
N ARG A 711 24.05 -27.86 -13.49
CA ARG A 711 24.87 -28.73 -12.63
C ARG A 711 24.09 -29.19 -11.40
N ALA A 712 23.44 -28.26 -10.69
CA ALA A 712 22.61 -28.56 -9.52
C ALA A 712 21.45 -29.49 -9.87
N TYR A 713 20.75 -29.26 -10.99
CA TYR A 713 19.66 -30.12 -11.46
C TYR A 713 20.13 -31.56 -11.72
N ARG A 714 21.20 -31.75 -12.49
CA ARG A 714 21.75 -33.09 -12.80
C ARG A 714 22.24 -33.83 -11.55
N HIS A 715 22.80 -33.12 -10.58
CA HIS A 715 23.21 -33.71 -9.30
C HIS A 715 21.98 -34.20 -8.51
N THR A 716 20.94 -33.36 -8.43
CA THR A 716 19.66 -33.67 -7.78
C THR A 716 18.94 -34.86 -8.45
N GLU A 717 18.89 -34.85 -9.78
CA GLU A 717 18.31 -35.91 -10.61
C GLU A 717 19.00 -37.26 -10.37
N LYS A 718 20.35 -37.28 -10.36
CA LYS A 718 21.11 -38.49 -10.00
C LYS A 718 20.80 -38.95 -8.58
N LEU A 719 20.87 -38.07 -7.58
CA LEU A 719 20.66 -38.40 -6.17
C LEU A 719 19.28 -39.04 -5.91
N LEU A 720 18.24 -38.54 -6.60
CA LEU A 720 16.88 -39.07 -6.55
C LEU A 720 16.70 -40.39 -7.33
N LEU A 721 17.43 -40.60 -8.43
CA LEU A 721 17.45 -41.88 -9.13
C LEU A 721 18.15 -42.96 -8.28
N ASP A 722 19.29 -42.64 -7.71
CA ASP A 722 20.08 -43.52 -6.82
C ASP A 722 19.31 -43.91 -5.53
N ASN A 723 18.29 -43.14 -5.14
CA ASN A 723 17.45 -43.37 -3.95
C ASN A 723 15.94 -43.49 -4.27
N ARG A 724 15.57 -43.95 -5.48
CA ARG A 724 14.19 -43.92 -5.98
C ARG A 724 13.17 -44.62 -5.08
N ASP A 725 13.55 -45.73 -4.43
CA ASP A 725 12.64 -46.49 -3.57
C ASP A 725 12.23 -45.69 -2.32
N LYS A 726 13.18 -44.92 -1.75
CA LYS A 726 12.92 -44.01 -0.62
C LYS A 726 11.99 -42.87 -1.02
N LEU A 727 12.12 -42.35 -2.25
CA LEU A 727 11.22 -41.31 -2.78
C LEU A 727 9.78 -41.83 -2.88
N ILE A 728 9.59 -43.07 -3.33
CA ILE A 728 8.28 -43.72 -3.43
C ILE A 728 7.70 -44.00 -2.04
N GLN A 729 8.51 -44.47 -1.09
CA GLN A 729 8.08 -44.71 0.30
C GLN A 729 7.59 -43.41 0.98
N MET A 730 8.35 -42.32 0.87
CA MET A 730 7.96 -41.02 1.41
C MET A 730 6.68 -40.47 0.76
N ALA A 731 6.56 -40.57 -0.56
CA ALA A 731 5.39 -40.08 -1.27
C ALA A 731 4.12 -40.87 -0.92
N ASN A 732 4.23 -42.19 -0.72
CA ASN A 732 3.13 -43.02 -0.25
C ASN A 732 2.73 -42.66 1.20
N ALA A 733 3.69 -42.50 2.11
CA ALA A 733 3.42 -42.10 3.50
C ALA A 733 2.73 -40.72 3.58
N LEU A 734 3.11 -39.77 2.73
CA LEU A 734 2.43 -38.47 2.61
C LEU A 734 1.01 -38.59 2.03
N LEU A 735 0.75 -39.54 1.12
CA LEU A 735 -0.60 -39.80 0.59
C LEU A 735 -1.52 -40.51 1.59
N GLU A 736 -0.96 -41.27 2.53
CA GLU A 736 -1.73 -41.92 3.60
C GLU A 736 -2.02 -40.99 4.78
N ARG A 737 -1.08 -40.11 5.15
CA ARG A 737 -1.16 -39.29 6.37
C ARG A 737 -1.42 -37.79 6.14
N GLU A 738 -1.29 -37.30 4.92
CA GLU A 738 -1.26 -35.88 4.49
C GLU A 738 -0.14 -35.01 5.12
N VAL A 739 0.39 -35.40 6.28
CA VAL A 739 1.42 -34.71 7.06
C VAL A 739 2.39 -35.76 7.64
N VAL A 740 3.69 -35.47 7.59
CA VAL A 740 4.75 -36.33 8.13
C VAL A 740 5.76 -35.44 8.89
N ASN A 741 6.10 -35.84 10.13
CA ASN A 741 7.00 -35.08 11.03
C ASN A 741 8.45 -35.62 10.99
N TYR A 742 9.41 -34.90 11.56
CA TYR A 742 10.83 -35.31 11.63
C TYR A 742 11.01 -36.77 12.09
N ASP A 743 10.33 -37.17 13.18
CA ASP A 743 10.49 -38.52 13.75
C ASP A 743 9.92 -39.62 12.82
N ASP A 744 8.89 -39.30 12.05
CA ASP A 744 8.37 -40.18 11.00
C ASP A 744 9.34 -40.26 9.80
N ILE A 745 9.99 -39.15 9.42
CA ILE A 745 11.01 -39.12 8.37
C ILE A 745 12.22 -39.97 8.79
N GLU A 746 12.67 -39.85 10.04
CA GLU A 746 13.77 -40.65 10.60
C GLU A 746 13.40 -42.14 10.69
N ALA A 747 12.14 -42.48 10.99
CA ALA A 747 11.63 -43.85 10.98
C ALA A 747 11.46 -44.45 9.57
N LEU A 748 11.13 -43.63 8.55
CA LEU A 748 10.93 -44.08 7.16
C LEU A 748 12.23 -44.16 6.35
N LEU A 749 13.13 -43.18 6.50
CA LEU A 749 14.38 -43.08 5.73
C LEU A 749 15.60 -43.67 6.44
N GLY A 750 15.49 -43.92 7.75
CA GLY A 750 16.62 -44.13 8.64
C GLY A 750 17.30 -42.80 9.03
N PRO A 751 18.27 -42.85 9.97
CA PRO A 751 19.04 -41.67 10.36
C PRO A 751 19.78 -41.04 9.16
N PRO A 752 20.01 -39.72 9.14
CA PRO A 752 20.68 -39.08 8.02
C PRO A 752 22.14 -39.53 7.89
N LEU A 753 22.63 -39.65 6.66
CA LEU A 753 23.95 -40.23 6.35
C LEU A 753 25.12 -39.47 7.01
N TYR A 754 24.99 -38.16 7.15
CA TYR A 754 25.99 -37.26 7.71
C TYR A 754 25.73 -36.93 9.19
N GLY A 755 25.16 -37.90 9.93
CA GLY A 755 24.78 -37.75 11.32
C GLY A 755 23.40 -37.11 11.52
N PRO A 756 22.92 -37.00 12.78
CA PRO A 756 21.61 -36.45 13.07
C PRO A 756 21.56 -34.96 12.72
N LYS A 757 20.77 -34.61 11.70
CA LYS A 757 20.43 -33.22 11.33
C LYS A 757 19.49 -32.55 12.33
N LYS A 758 19.54 -32.96 13.59
CA LYS A 758 18.69 -32.44 14.66
C LYS A 758 19.05 -30.97 14.92
N LEU A 759 18.13 -30.27 15.57
CA LEU A 759 18.28 -28.87 15.93
C LEU A 759 19.61 -28.67 16.67
N ILE A 760 20.15 -27.46 16.59
CA ILE A 760 21.34 -27.03 17.34
C ILE A 760 21.16 -27.49 18.78
N LEU A 761 21.91 -28.52 19.19
CA LEU A 761 21.98 -28.90 20.60
C LEU A 761 22.44 -27.65 21.35
N PRO A 762 21.84 -27.30 22.50
CA PRO A 762 22.25 -26.15 23.31
C PRO A 762 23.58 -26.43 24.04
N GLN A 763 24.57 -27.01 23.35
CA GLN A 763 25.94 -27.16 23.82
C GLN A 763 26.52 -25.80 24.20
N SER A 764 26.40 -24.76 23.34
CA SER A 764 26.85 -23.41 23.70
C SER A 764 26.05 -22.74 24.83
N TRP A 765 24.96 -23.34 25.31
CA TRP A 765 24.24 -22.89 26.52
C TRP A 765 24.62 -23.73 27.73
N LEU A 766 24.72 -25.06 27.63
CA LEU A 766 25.22 -25.94 28.69
C LEU A 766 26.71 -25.70 29.00
N GLU A 767 27.50 -25.34 27.99
CA GLU A 767 28.89 -24.93 28.12
C GLU A 767 28.99 -23.51 28.68
N ALA A 768 28.15 -22.56 28.25
CA ALA A 768 28.12 -21.23 28.86
C ALA A 768 27.54 -21.21 30.29
N GLU A 769 26.64 -22.14 30.66
CA GLU A 769 26.20 -22.33 32.04
C GLU A 769 27.28 -23.02 32.87
N ARG A 770 28.06 -23.95 32.30
CA ARG A 770 29.26 -24.52 32.93
C ARG A 770 30.30 -23.43 33.17
N ASP A 771 30.65 -22.65 32.16
CA ASP A 771 31.63 -21.57 32.27
C ASP A 771 31.19 -20.53 33.32
N LYS A 772 29.89 -20.21 33.40
CA LYS A 772 29.32 -19.38 34.49
C LYS A 772 29.38 -20.03 35.89
N GLN A 773 29.34 -21.36 35.98
CA GLN A 773 29.46 -22.11 37.24
C GLN A 773 30.93 -22.29 37.65
N ASP A 774 31.83 -22.45 36.69
CA ASP A 774 33.28 -22.48 36.86
C ASP A 774 33.83 -21.08 37.21
N THR A 775 33.22 -19.99 36.71
CA THR A 775 33.39 -18.63 37.26
C THR A 775 32.57 -18.43 38.55
N GLY A 776 32.85 -19.24 39.57
CA GLY A 776 32.16 -19.20 40.86
C GLY A 776 32.26 -17.85 41.60
N GLU A 777 31.35 -17.64 42.55
CA GLU A 777 31.22 -16.38 43.30
C GLU A 777 32.48 -15.98 44.10
N ASP A 778 33.32 -15.12 43.52
CA ASP A 778 34.39 -14.43 44.25
C ASP A 778 33.79 -13.45 45.28
N LYS A 779 33.54 -13.96 46.50
CA LYS A 779 33.23 -13.12 47.66
C LYS A 779 34.46 -12.26 47.96
N PRO A 780 34.30 -10.93 48.11
CA PRO A 780 35.45 -10.06 48.36
C PRO A 780 36.15 -10.48 49.66
N PRO A 781 37.49 -10.62 49.67
CA PRO A 781 38.22 -11.06 50.85
C PRO A 781 38.10 -10.02 51.98
N PRO A 782 38.15 -10.45 53.25
CA PRO A 782 38.11 -9.53 54.39
C PRO A 782 39.34 -8.61 54.36
N PRO A 783 39.21 -7.33 54.78
CA PRO A 783 40.29 -6.35 54.66
C PRO A 783 41.50 -6.76 55.50
N ALA A 784 42.67 -6.80 54.85
CA ALA A 784 43.93 -7.17 55.50
C ALA A 784 44.28 -6.20 56.63
N ARG A 785 44.84 -6.74 57.72
CA ARG A 785 45.37 -5.93 58.82
C ARG A 785 46.62 -5.18 58.36
N LYS A 786 46.74 -3.91 58.73
CA LYS A 786 47.97 -3.13 58.56
C LYS A 786 49.11 -3.80 59.34
N HIS A 787 50.25 -3.99 58.69
CA HIS A 787 51.56 -3.64 59.23
C HIS A 787 52.49 -3.33 58.05
N GLY A 788 53.26 -2.26 58.19
CA GLY A 788 54.34 -1.90 57.28
C GLY A 788 55.26 -0.97 58.05
N GLU A 789 56.50 -1.41 58.23
CA GLU A 789 57.67 -0.65 58.71
C GLU A 789 58.84 -1.63 58.63
N GLU A 790 59.61 -1.56 57.54
CA GLU A 790 60.96 -2.10 57.47
C GLU A 790 61.92 -0.97 57.85
N ASP A 791 62.75 -1.19 58.88
CA ASP A 791 64.18 -0.85 58.89
C ASP A 791 64.79 -1.15 60.28
N GLY A 792 65.99 -1.74 60.32
CA GLY A 792 66.78 -1.89 61.56
C GLY A 792 67.23 -3.30 61.96
N ASP A 793 68.26 -3.82 61.28
CA ASP A 793 69.22 -4.80 61.84
C ASP A 793 69.99 -4.11 63.01
N PRO A 794 70.44 -4.78 64.12
CA PRO A 794 71.39 -5.90 64.02
C PRO A 794 71.40 -7.00 65.12
N GLN A 795 72.15 -8.07 64.82
CA GLN A 795 73.00 -8.88 65.71
C GLN A 795 72.41 -9.61 66.96
N LEU A 796 72.61 -10.94 66.94
CA LEU A 796 73.18 -11.78 68.02
C LEU A 796 73.05 -11.29 69.49
N VAL A 797 72.19 -11.94 70.27
CA VAL A 797 72.56 -12.97 71.29
C VAL A 797 71.44 -14.01 71.36
#